data_AF-A0A831Y8J3-F1
#
_entry.id   AF-A0A831Y8J3-F1
#
_cell.length_a   1.000
_cell.length_b   1.000
_cell.length_c   1.000
_cell.angle_alpha   90.00
_cell.angle_beta   90.00
_cell.angle_gamma   90.00
#
_symmetry.space_group_name_H-M   'P 1'
#
loop_
_entity.id
_entity.type
_entity.pdbx_description
1 polymer ?
#
loop_
_entity_poly.entity_id
_entity_poly.type
_entity_poly.pdbx_seq_one_letter_code
_entity_poly.pdbx_strand_id
1 'polypeptide(L)'
;MARGPAARLPGVGARPAPRARRARGPGDRGGVRRHDGRAAGVAGRRRRPRQPALRAGAPPVIDPITLEVLREAFVSIVREMRVTLVRTAYSSILYEGEDFSCVLMDGQAQIVAMSRGQDHPLHIVPIGWSMRAVREKFGDDIHPGDIFLHNDPYTGGTHLNDVAMVYPLFAPGPGGDALFVFPVVRAHWGDVGGMSPGSLSGRATEIFQEGVRIPPIRVVDRGHPDQAALDLLFANMRGPRERQGDFQAMIGTCRKATERIEALAARYGAATVRTAVAHLMDRAEARMRRAIAALPDGEYRYEAHLESGRERLEPLTVRARVVVAGDTLTVDLTGTSPQTAGPTNVGPAMAPTGAFTIVKAFLDPGADVNSGAFRPLTVITPPGTIVNAAPPAPCGGMVEVKYCVETAVMGALARALDGRVTGDLKGGGNHCYVGGPHPRGGETFIFYEYPAGGTGGFAGGDGSNAVRTWTESDMTTLQPVEAVEQLYPLHVESTALREDSGGPGRWRGGLGLRREVRVECAGAQLSVLAEKAVLPPFGVCGGGAGATNRFWVRRAGREVQPSPLPGKVSGFPLQAGDVVVMESSGGGGFGDPLERDPALVAADIAQGYVTREAASTVYGVVSDGAAVDTEATLARRAALRDGRVRVRVTPSASLDGARGRAIRLDAGTAARLGAGPGAVVELVNPRGAPLRAWLAGILRDPGARAEVAPDALGMLALREGAEVEIRAVHSGALGGGEPAPGQGVARSGLTGSLP
;
A
#
# COMPACT_ATOMS: atom_id res chain seq x y z
N MET A 1 4.98 35.04 32.30
CA MET A 1 5.16 36.50 32.15
C MET A 1 4.71 36.91 30.75
N ALA A 2 3.90 37.98 30.68
CA ALA A 2 3.47 38.79 29.53
C ALA A 2 2.98 38.09 28.22
N ARG A 3 1.65 38.05 28.06
CA ARG A 3 0.92 37.79 26.80
C ARG A 3 0.63 39.13 26.10
N GLY A 4 0.87 39.23 24.79
CA GLY A 4 0.40 40.34 23.94
C GLY A 4 -1.00 40.08 23.36
N PRO A 5 -1.85 41.10 23.13
CA PRO A 5 -3.25 40.89 22.77
C PRO A 5 -3.49 40.82 21.26
N ALA A 6 -4.44 39.96 20.88
CA ALA A 6 -5.00 39.83 19.54
C ALA A 6 -6.03 40.93 19.23
N ALA A 7 -5.95 41.52 18.04
CA ALA A 7 -6.91 42.49 17.53
C ALA A 7 -8.14 41.78 16.92
N ARG A 8 -9.34 42.24 17.30
CA ARG A 8 -10.64 41.90 16.68
C ARG A 8 -10.94 42.88 15.55
N LEU A 9 -11.58 42.42 14.48
CA LEU A 9 -12.36 43.24 13.56
C LEU A 9 -13.84 42.79 13.54
N PRO A 10 -14.79 43.71 13.30
CA PRO A 10 -16.21 43.53 13.60
C PRO A 10 -17.06 43.09 12.39
N GLY A 11 -18.23 42.52 12.68
CA GLY A 11 -19.17 42.02 11.69
C GLY A 11 -20.17 43.05 11.16
N VAL A 12 -20.88 42.65 10.10
CA VAL A 12 -22.14 43.20 9.54
C VAL A 12 -22.71 42.07 8.66
N GLY A 13 -23.99 41.74 8.53
CA GLY A 13 -25.27 42.31 8.96
C GLY A 13 -26.39 41.44 8.36
N ALA A 14 -27.60 41.60 8.89
CA ALA A 14 -28.74 40.72 8.69
C ALA A 14 -29.55 40.93 7.37
N ARG A 15 -30.39 39.92 7.10
CA ARG A 15 -31.47 39.72 6.11
C ARG A 15 -32.28 40.98 5.69
N PRO A 16 -33.00 40.90 4.55
CA PRO A 16 -34.43 40.57 4.65
C PRO A 16 -34.98 39.65 3.53
N ALA A 17 -36.09 38.96 3.84
CA ALA A 17 -37.06 38.39 2.89
C ALA A 17 -38.35 39.26 2.94
N PRO A 18 -39.50 38.91 2.32
CA PRO A 18 -39.81 38.16 1.08
C PRO A 18 -40.77 38.96 0.14
N ARG A 19 -41.09 38.45 -1.06
CA ARG A 19 -42.33 38.84 -1.78
C ARG A 19 -42.97 37.67 -2.52
N ALA A 20 -44.30 37.73 -2.59
CA ALA A 20 -45.21 36.62 -2.81
C ALA A 20 -45.84 36.58 -4.22
N ARG A 21 -46.39 35.40 -4.53
CA ARG A 21 -47.55 35.07 -5.39
C ARG A 21 -47.51 35.42 -6.88
N ARG A 22 -47.76 34.39 -7.70
CA ARG A 22 -48.83 34.38 -8.72
C ARG A 22 -49.22 32.93 -9.09
N ALA A 23 -50.50 32.77 -9.40
CA ALA A 23 -51.22 31.53 -9.66
C ALA A 23 -51.79 31.50 -11.09
N ARG A 24 -52.37 30.34 -11.46
CA ARG A 24 -53.18 29.99 -12.65
C ARG A 24 -52.36 29.45 -13.85
N GLY A 25 -52.76 28.41 -14.58
CA GLY A 25 -54.06 27.73 -14.66
C GLY A 25 -54.01 26.36 -15.35
N PRO A 26 -55.17 25.75 -15.65
CA PRO A 26 -55.37 24.30 -15.82
C PRO A 26 -55.71 23.84 -17.26
N GLY A 27 -55.74 22.53 -17.47
CA GLY A 27 -56.35 21.85 -18.63
C GLY A 27 -55.36 20.88 -19.31
N ASP A 28 -55.73 19.74 -19.87
CA ASP A 28 -57.04 19.12 -20.08
C ASP A 28 -56.83 17.63 -20.46
N ARG A 29 -57.95 16.93 -20.61
CA ARG A 29 -58.19 15.48 -20.65
C ARG A 29 -57.80 14.73 -21.93
N GLY A 30 -57.79 13.40 -21.80
CA GLY A 30 -58.16 12.44 -22.86
C GLY A 30 -57.01 11.52 -23.29
N GLY A 31 -57.15 10.21 -23.46
CA GLY A 31 -58.30 9.34 -23.46
C GLY A 31 -57.83 7.88 -23.63
N VAL A 32 -58.68 6.97 -23.20
CA VAL A 32 -58.52 5.51 -23.26
C VAL A 32 -58.86 5.00 -24.66
N ARG A 33 -58.14 4.00 -25.19
CA ARG A 33 -58.72 2.84 -25.89
C ARG A 33 -57.70 1.72 -26.16
N ARG A 34 -58.13 0.50 -25.82
CA ARG A 34 -57.55 -0.80 -26.17
C ARG A 34 -58.00 -1.22 -27.58
N HIS A 35 -57.18 -1.97 -28.31
CA HIS A 35 -57.54 -3.30 -28.83
C HIS A 35 -56.37 -3.98 -29.58
N ASP A 36 -56.07 -5.19 -29.14
CA ASP A 36 -55.83 -6.46 -29.85
C ASP A 36 -55.22 -6.50 -31.26
N GLY A 37 -54.26 -7.44 -31.41
CA GLY A 37 -54.55 -8.62 -32.24
C GLY A 37 -53.65 -8.91 -33.45
N ARG A 38 -52.60 -9.70 -33.19
CA ARG A 38 -52.03 -10.81 -34.02
C ARG A 38 -51.66 -10.58 -35.50
N ALA A 39 -50.40 -10.86 -35.83
CA ALA A 39 -50.01 -11.72 -36.95
C ALA A 39 -48.55 -12.23 -36.79
N ALA A 40 -48.32 -13.45 -37.27
CA ALA A 40 -47.11 -14.26 -37.14
C ALA A 40 -45.98 -13.84 -38.11
N GLY A 41 -44.73 -14.23 -37.81
CA GLY A 41 -43.62 -14.11 -38.76
C GLY A 41 -42.28 -14.62 -38.24
N VAL A 42 -41.78 -15.68 -38.88
CA VAL A 42 -40.51 -16.39 -38.63
C VAL A 42 -39.30 -15.57 -39.11
N ALA A 43 -38.16 -15.71 -38.42
CA ALA A 43 -36.76 -15.68 -38.91
C ALA A 43 -35.79 -14.69 -38.23
N GLY A 44 -34.59 -15.19 -37.91
CA GLY A 44 -33.34 -14.43 -37.85
C GLY A 44 -32.90 -13.93 -36.47
N ARG A 45 -32.04 -14.70 -35.77
CA ARG A 45 -31.27 -14.22 -34.61
C ARG A 45 -30.24 -13.17 -35.06
N ARG A 46 -30.66 -11.91 -35.18
CA ARG A 46 -29.79 -10.73 -35.09
C ARG A 46 -29.76 -10.26 -33.64
N ARG A 47 -28.57 -10.14 -33.05
CA ARG A 47 -28.35 -9.50 -31.75
C ARG A 47 -28.87 -8.06 -31.82
N ARG A 48 -29.96 -7.76 -31.10
CA ARG A 48 -30.44 -6.39 -30.88
C ARG A 48 -29.50 -5.69 -29.88
N PRO A 49 -29.14 -4.41 -30.09
CA PRO A 49 -28.51 -3.61 -29.06
C PRO A 49 -29.45 -3.52 -27.86
N ARG A 50 -28.94 -3.73 -26.64
CA ARG A 50 -29.68 -3.55 -25.39
C ARG A 50 -30.26 -2.13 -25.38
N GLN A 51 -31.58 -1.99 -25.49
CA GLN A 51 -32.26 -0.74 -25.18
C GLN A 51 -32.03 -0.43 -23.69
N PRO A 52 -31.69 0.82 -23.32
CA PRO A 52 -31.59 1.20 -21.93
C PRO A 52 -32.97 1.05 -21.29
N ALA A 53 -33.03 0.29 -20.19
CA ALA A 53 -34.23 0.22 -19.37
C ALA A 53 -34.65 1.63 -18.98
N LEU A 54 -35.92 1.96 -19.19
CA LEU A 54 -36.56 3.19 -18.72
C LEU A 54 -36.30 3.31 -17.22
N ARG A 55 -35.44 4.26 -16.84
CA ARG A 55 -35.23 4.64 -15.44
C ARG A 55 -36.56 5.12 -14.87
N ALA A 56 -37.07 4.40 -13.88
CA ALA A 56 -38.10 4.88 -12.98
C ALA A 56 -37.61 6.19 -12.33
N GLY A 57 -38.43 7.25 -12.39
CA GLY A 57 -38.35 8.51 -11.65
C GLY A 57 -36.99 9.21 -11.59
N ALA A 58 -36.88 10.42 -12.15
CA ALA A 58 -35.72 11.28 -11.86
C ALA A 58 -35.55 11.39 -10.33
N PRO A 59 -34.35 11.11 -9.77
CA PRO A 59 -34.12 11.26 -8.35
C PRO A 59 -34.47 12.68 -7.91
N PRO A 60 -35.01 12.88 -6.69
CA PRO A 60 -35.32 14.21 -6.21
C PRO A 60 -34.07 15.09 -6.34
N VAL A 61 -34.24 16.26 -6.97
CA VAL A 61 -33.13 17.16 -7.26
C VAL A 61 -32.62 17.72 -5.93
N ILE A 62 -31.52 17.16 -5.42
CA ILE A 62 -30.80 17.73 -4.29
C ILE A 62 -30.05 18.96 -4.78
N ASP A 63 -30.20 20.09 -4.10
CA ASP A 63 -29.46 21.28 -4.47
C ASP A 63 -27.96 21.12 -4.13
N PRO A 64 -27.05 21.78 -4.87
CA PRO A 64 -25.62 21.63 -4.66
C PRO A 64 -25.14 22.03 -3.25
N ILE A 65 -25.83 22.95 -2.57
CA ILE A 65 -25.44 23.40 -1.23
C ILE A 65 -25.73 22.28 -0.23
N THR A 66 -26.93 21.70 -0.26
CA THR A 66 -27.28 20.56 0.60
C THR A 66 -26.38 19.36 0.33
N LEU A 67 -26.06 19.07 -0.93
CA LEU A 67 -25.14 17.98 -1.29
C LEU A 67 -23.74 18.18 -0.67
N GLU A 68 -23.18 19.39 -0.75
CA GLU A 68 -21.88 19.70 -0.16
C GLU A 68 -21.90 19.69 1.37
N VAL A 69 -22.98 20.18 1.98
CA VAL A 69 -23.15 20.12 3.44
C VAL A 69 -23.21 18.67 3.93
N LEU A 70 -23.95 17.79 3.23
CA LEU A 70 -24.01 16.37 3.59
C LEU A 70 -22.66 15.68 3.37
N ARG A 71 -21.95 15.98 2.27
CA ARG A 71 -20.60 15.47 2.04
C ARG A 71 -19.66 15.79 3.20
N GLU A 72 -19.54 17.07 3.55
CA GLU A 72 -18.67 17.51 4.64
C GLU A 72 -19.14 16.97 5.99
N ALA A 73 -20.45 16.81 6.20
CA ALA A 73 -20.97 16.18 7.41
C ALA A 73 -20.52 14.71 7.52
N PHE A 74 -20.57 13.91 6.44
CA PHE A 74 -20.08 12.53 6.47
C PHE A 74 -18.58 12.46 6.78
N VAL A 75 -17.77 13.31 6.13
CA VAL A 75 -16.32 13.38 6.40
C VAL A 75 -16.05 13.80 7.85
N SER A 76 -16.82 14.77 8.37
CA SER A 76 -16.71 15.23 9.76
C SER A 76 -17.07 14.13 10.76
N ILE A 77 -18.06 13.29 10.47
CA ILE A 77 -18.42 12.15 11.32
C ILE A 77 -17.26 11.17 11.39
N VAL A 78 -16.63 10.84 10.24
CA VAL A 78 -15.46 9.95 10.24
C VAL A 78 -14.29 10.55 11.02
N ARG A 79 -14.04 11.85 10.91
CA ARG A 79 -13.00 12.52 11.72
C ARG A 79 -13.29 12.43 13.22
N GLU A 80 -14.55 12.61 13.62
CA GLU A 80 -14.95 12.44 15.02
C GLU A 80 -14.78 10.99 15.48
N MET A 81 -15.04 10.00 14.61
CA MET A 81 -14.75 8.59 14.90
C MET A 81 -13.27 8.38 15.21
N ARG A 82 -12.38 8.88 14.35
CA ARG A 82 -10.92 8.74 14.55
C ARG A 82 -10.47 9.32 15.88
N VAL A 83 -10.89 10.55 16.19
CA VAL A 83 -10.56 11.20 17.47
C VAL A 83 -11.11 10.43 18.66
N THR A 84 -12.31 9.86 18.54
CA THR A 84 -12.91 9.03 19.58
C THR A 84 -12.08 7.77 19.82
N LEU A 85 -11.68 7.07 18.76
CA LEU A 85 -10.90 5.85 18.89
C LEU A 85 -9.52 6.12 19.49
N VAL A 86 -8.78 7.10 18.98
CA VAL A 86 -7.45 7.48 19.53
C VAL A 86 -7.53 7.80 21.02
N ARG A 87 -8.56 8.53 21.46
CA ARG A 87 -8.70 8.94 22.87
C ARG A 87 -9.17 7.83 23.81
N THR A 88 -9.70 6.73 23.28
CA THR A 88 -10.31 5.66 24.09
C THR A 88 -9.64 4.31 23.92
N ALA A 89 -8.77 4.16 22.93
CA ALA A 89 -7.98 2.96 22.69
C ALA A 89 -6.98 2.69 23.84
N TYR A 90 -6.65 1.41 24.00
CA TYR A 90 -5.78 0.89 25.04
C TYR A 90 -4.40 0.55 24.48
N SER A 91 -4.30 0.12 23.22
CA SER A 91 -3.02 -0.20 22.58
C SER A 91 -2.35 1.03 21.95
N SER A 92 -1.04 1.14 22.14
CA SER A 92 -0.22 2.19 21.51
C SER A 92 -0.25 2.12 19.98
N ILE A 93 -0.55 0.94 19.41
CA ILE A 93 -0.75 0.76 17.98
C ILE A 93 -1.88 1.66 17.47
N LEU A 94 -2.94 1.84 18.25
CA LEU A 94 -4.10 2.64 17.87
C LEU A 94 -3.98 4.11 18.30
N TYR A 95 -3.62 4.40 19.56
CA TYR A 95 -3.62 5.79 20.05
C TYR A 95 -2.36 6.57 19.68
N GLU A 96 -1.22 5.90 19.45
CA GLU A 96 0.05 6.53 19.06
C GLU A 96 0.37 6.25 17.60
N GLY A 97 0.18 5.01 17.16
CA GLY A 97 0.46 4.57 15.80
C GLY A 97 -0.60 5.01 14.77
N GLU A 98 -1.85 5.15 15.19
CA GLU A 98 -3.00 5.36 14.31
C GLU A 98 -3.19 4.27 13.24
N ASP A 99 -2.82 3.02 13.53
CA ASP A 99 -3.01 1.87 12.62
C ASP A 99 -4.47 1.34 12.66
N PHE A 100 -5.37 2.19 12.19
CA PHE A 100 -6.79 1.91 12.02
C PHE A 100 -7.41 2.82 10.97
N SER A 101 -8.60 2.44 10.51
CA SER A 101 -9.44 3.32 9.71
C SER A 101 -10.90 3.28 10.13
N CYS A 102 -11.55 4.42 9.97
CA CYS A 102 -12.99 4.58 10.14
C CYS A 102 -13.62 4.90 8.79
N VAL A 103 -14.76 4.28 8.47
CA VAL A 103 -15.51 4.59 7.25
C VAL A 103 -17.01 4.60 7.52
N LEU A 104 -17.72 5.37 6.71
CA LEU A 104 -19.16 5.22 6.58
C LEU A 104 -19.45 4.37 5.34
N MET A 105 -20.33 3.40 5.49
CA MET A 105 -20.82 2.55 4.40
C MET A 105 -22.30 2.75 4.17
N ASP A 106 -22.79 2.39 2.98
CA ASP A 106 -24.22 2.25 2.71
C ASP A 106 -24.69 0.79 2.78
N GLY A 107 -26.01 0.59 2.70
CA GLY A 107 -26.63 -0.74 2.69
C GLY A 107 -26.26 -1.64 1.51
N GLN A 108 -25.52 -1.14 0.51
CA GLN A 108 -25.02 -1.91 -0.64
C GLN A 108 -23.54 -2.27 -0.51
N ALA A 109 -22.96 -2.13 0.69
CA ALA A 109 -21.54 -2.36 0.95
C ALA A 109 -20.61 -1.41 0.15
N GLN A 110 -21.07 -0.19 -0.11
CA GLN A 110 -20.29 0.86 -0.75
C GLN A 110 -19.77 1.86 0.28
N ILE A 111 -18.52 2.28 0.14
CA ILE A 111 -17.88 3.30 0.97
C ILE A 111 -18.50 4.64 0.62
N VAL A 112 -19.18 5.25 1.59
CA VAL A 112 -19.81 6.58 1.51
C VAL A 112 -18.78 7.68 1.74
N ALA A 113 -18.02 7.57 2.82
CA ALA A 113 -17.05 8.57 3.23
C ALA A 113 -15.93 7.95 4.08
N MET A 114 -14.80 8.66 4.09
CA MET A 114 -13.63 8.43 4.93
C MET A 114 -13.02 9.78 5.32
N SER A 115 -12.09 9.81 6.27
CA SER A 115 -11.30 11.01 6.55
C SER A 115 -10.27 11.24 5.45
N ARG A 116 -10.26 12.46 4.92
CA ARG A 116 -9.30 12.86 3.89
C ARG A 116 -7.88 12.90 4.47
N GLY A 117 -7.00 12.10 3.89
CA GLY A 117 -5.56 12.07 4.20
C GLY A 117 -5.17 11.22 5.39
N GLN A 118 -6.12 10.83 6.26
CA GLN A 118 -5.81 10.17 7.53
C GLN A 118 -6.13 8.67 7.55
N ASP A 119 -7.18 8.22 6.84
CA ASP A 119 -7.54 6.81 6.81
C ASP A 119 -6.73 6.04 5.77
N HIS A 120 -6.28 4.85 6.16
CA HIS A 120 -5.40 4.02 5.36
C HIS A 120 -6.14 3.30 4.22
N PRO A 121 -5.71 3.46 2.94
CA PRO A 121 -6.23 2.72 1.79
C PRO A 121 -6.35 1.20 1.99
N LEU A 122 -5.38 0.59 2.70
CA LEU A 122 -5.33 -0.84 2.97
C LEU A 122 -6.49 -1.30 3.86
N HIS A 123 -6.99 -0.47 4.76
CA HIS A 123 -8.15 -0.82 5.58
C HIS A 123 -9.46 -0.57 4.85
N ILE A 124 -9.58 0.59 4.21
CA ILE A 124 -10.87 1.11 3.73
C ILE A 124 -11.42 0.34 2.53
N VAL A 125 -10.58 -0.02 1.56
CA VAL A 125 -11.04 -0.65 0.32
C VAL A 125 -11.53 -2.08 0.62
N PRO A 126 -10.79 -2.91 1.39
CA PRO A 126 -11.24 -4.26 1.76
C PRO A 126 -12.50 -4.33 2.63
N ILE A 127 -12.87 -3.26 3.34
CA ILE A 127 -14.12 -3.22 4.11
C ILE A 127 -15.35 -3.50 3.22
N GLY A 128 -15.33 -3.09 1.95
CA GLY A 128 -16.37 -3.45 0.98
C GLY A 128 -16.55 -4.97 0.80
N TRP A 129 -15.46 -5.74 0.83
CA TRP A 129 -15.51 -7.20 0.80
C TRP A 129 -16.01 -7.77 2.13
N SER A 130 -15.52 -7.24 3.27
CA SER A 130 -15.99 -7.66 4.59
C SER A 130 -17.50 -7.51 4.74
N MET A 131 -18.06 -6.38 4.30
CA MET A 131 -19.50 -6.16 4.35
C MET A 131 -20.27 -7.07 3.38
N ARG A 132 -19.71 -7.36 2.19
CA ARG A 132 -20.30 -8.39 1.30
C ARG A 132 -20.33 -9.76 1.96
N ALA A 133 -19.24 -10.18 2.63
CA ALA A 133 -19.17 -11.46 3.33
C ALA A 133 -20.20 -11.54 4.49
N VAL A 134 -20.40 -10.45 5.23
CA VAL A 134 -21.49 -10.36 6.23
C VAL A 134 -22.85 -10.53 5.56
N ARG A 135 -23.14 -9.81 4.48
CA ARG A 135 -24.42 -9.91 3.76
C ARG A 135 -24.66 -11.29 3.16
N GLU A 136 -23.64 -11.91 2.59
CA GLU A 136 -23.73 -13.26 2.01
C GLU A 136 -24.03 -14.31 3.07
N LYS A 137 -23.45 -14.18 4.27
CA LYS A 137 -23.68 -15.12 5.38
C LYS A 137 -25.03 -14.93 6.06
N PHE A 138 -25.42 -13.69 6.35
CA PHE A 138 -26.58 -13.40 7.20
C PHE A 138 -27.85 -13.03 6.40
N GLY A 139 -27.73 -12.63 5.14
CA GLY A 139 -28.87 -12.26 4.30
C GLY A 139 -29.74 -11.17 4.95
N ASP A 140 -31.01 -11.47 5.17
CA ASP A 140 -31.98 -10.58 5.83
C ASP A 140 -31.96 -10.68 7.37
N ASP A 141 -31.19 -11.61 7.95
CA ASP A 141 -30.95 -11.73 9.39
C ASP A 141 -29.85 -10.73 9.84
N ILE A 142 -30.06 -9.46 9.55
CA ILE A 142 -29.26 -8.35 10.04
C ILE A 142 -30.24 -7.36 10.67
N HIS A 143 -30.03 -7.03 11.94
CA HIS A 143 -31.00 -6.29 12.74
C HIS A 143 -30.39 -5.05 13.41
N PRO A 144 -31.23 -4.06 13.78
CA PRO A 144 -30.80 -2.97 14.64
C PRO A 144 -30.18 -3.50 15.94
N GLY A 145 -29.02 -2.96 16.32
CA GLY A 145 -28.28 -3.36 17.52
C GLY A 145 -27.34 -4.55 17.33
N ASP A 146 -27.26 -5.13 16.13
CA ASP A 146 -26.26 -6.13 15.82
C ASP A 146 -24.86 -5.52 15.69
N ILE A 147 -23.83 -6.29 16.07
CA ILE A 147 -22.42 -5.96 15.80
C ILE A 147 -21.73 -7.20 15.23
N PHE A 148 -21.01 -7.03 14.13
CA PHE A 148 -20.27 -8.11 13.49
C PHE A 148 -18.76 -7.88 13.53
N LEU A 149 -17.99 -8.96 13.70
CA LEU A 149 -16.54 -8.95 13.52
C LEU A 149 -16.12 -9.78 12.30
N HIS A 150 -15.00 -9.37 11.69
CA HIS A 150 -14.40 -10.05 10.55
C HIS A 150 -12.91 -9.70 10.38
N ASN A 151 -12.04 -10.70 10.24
CA ASN A 151 -10.64 -10.52 9.82
C ASN A 151 -10.17 -11.54 8.76
N ASP A 152 -11.05 -12.44 8.31
CA ASP A 152 -10.68 -13.54 7.42
C ASP A 152 -10.18 -13.03 6.05
N PRO A 153 -8.89 -13.21 5.70
CA PRO A 153 -8.32 -12.64 4.49
C PRO A 153 -8.96 -13.21 3.22
N TYR A 154 -9.42 -14.45 3.25
CA TYR A 154 -9.97 -15.12 2.06
C TYR A 154 -11.35 -14.60 1.65
N THR A 155 -12.04 -13.90 2.54
CA THR A 155 -13.40 -13.38 2.30
C THR A 155 -13.50 -11.85 2.41
N GLY A 156 -12.41 -11.14 2.75
CA GLY A 156 -12.38 -9.67 2.72
C GLY A 156 -11.58 -8.99 3.84
N GLY A 157 -10.96 -9.76 4.73
CA GLY A 157 -9.91 -9.28 5.63
C GLY A 157 -8.65 -8.87 4.85
N THR A 158 -7.77 -8.15 5.52
CA THR A 158 -6.42 -7.83 5.04
C THR A 158 -5.46 -8.92 5.49
N HIS A 159 -5.23 -8.99 6.80
CA HIS A 159 -4.54 -10.04 7.57
C HIS A 159 -5.24 -10.18 8.94
N LEU A 160 -4.81 -11.14 9.76
CA LEU A 160 -5.57 -11.50 10.97
C LEU A 160 -5.56 -10.42 12.05
N ASN A 161 -4.52 -9.58 12.14
CA ASN A 161 -4.49 -8.51 13.14
C ASN A 161 -5.49 -7.39 12.84
N ASP A 162 -5.86 -7.17 11.58
CA ASP A 162 -6.81 -6.11 11.22
C ASP A 162 -8.26 -6.61 11.37
N VAL A 163 -8.89 -6.29 12.51
CA VAL A 163 -10.25 -6.71 12.81
C VAL A 163 -11.24 -5.63 12.41
N ALA A 164 -12.15 -5.95 11.50
CA ALA A 164 -13.26 -5.08 11.12
C ALA A 164 -14.46 -5.28 12.05
N MET A 165 -14.99 -4.18 12.59
CA MET A 165 -16.25 -4.11 13.32
C MET A 165 -17.30 -3.40 12.47
N VAL A 166 -18.35 -4.13 12.09
CA VAL A 166 -19.49 -3.59 11.36
C VAL A 166 -20.62 -3.33 12.34
N TYR A 167 -21.14 -2.08 12.32
CA TYR A 167 -22.21 -1.64 13.21
C TYR A 167 -23.39 -1.16 12.35
N PRO A 168 -24.27 -2.05 11.88
CA PRO A 168 -25.33 -1.70 10.94
C PRO A 168 -26.35 -0.71 11.54
N LEU A 169 -26.83 0.21 10.70
CA LEU A 169 -27.90 1.15 11.04
C LEU A 169 -29.04 1.04 10.05
N PHE A 170 -30.24 1.35 10.54
CA PHE A 170 -31.48 1.26 9.79
C PHE A 170 -32.18 2.61 9.80
N ALA A 171 -32.86 2.91 8.69
CA ALA A 171 -33.72 4.08 8.56
C ALA A 171 -34.83 3.77 7.55
N PRO A 172 -35.95 4.51 7.58
CA PRO A 172 -37.02 4.34 6.60
C PRO A 172 -36.50 4.34 5.16
N GLY A 173 -36.96 3.37 4.39
CA GLY A 173 -36.52 3.12 3.01
C GLY A 173 -37.60 2.42 2.17
N PRO A 174 -37.25 2.00 0.94
CA PRO A 174 -38.17 1.26 0.09
C PRO A 174 -38.56 -0.07 0.76
N GLY A 175 -39.85 -0.25 1.07
CA GLY A 175 -40.37 -1.49 1.66
C GLY A 175 -40.34 -1.56 3.19
N GLY A 176 -40.00 -0.46 3.89
CA GLY A 176 -39.92 -0.41 5.36
C GLY A 176 -38.57 0.10 5.83
N ASP A 177 -38.17 -0.24 7.05
CA ASP A 177 -36.82 0.04 7.53
C ASP A 177 -35.79 -0.79 6.76
N ALA A 178 -34.73 -0.14 6.30
CA ALA A 178 -33.68 -0.78 5.51
C ALA A 178 -32.31 -0.28 5.95
N LEU A 179 -31.27 -1.10 5.71
CA LEU A 179 -29.89 -0.71 5.94
C LEU A 179 -29.60 0.68 5.36
N PHE A 180 -29.05 1.54 6.20
CA PHE A 180 -28.84 2.95 5.92
C PHE A 180 -27.34 3.25 5.75
N VAL A 181 -26.92 4.49 6.02
CA VAL A 181 -25.52 4.83 6.20
C VAL A 181 -25.11 4.37 7.60
N PHE A 182 -24.00 3.67 7.74
CA PHE A 182 -23.56 3.13 9.01
C PHE A 182 -22.04 3.12 9.18
N PRO A 183 -21.52 3.17 10.41
CA PRO A 183 -20.10 3.17 10.67
C PRO A 183 -19.49 1.76 10.61
N VAL A 184 -18.26 1.70 10.12
CA VAL A 184 -17.37 0.54 10.23
C VAL A 184 -16.00 1.03 10.72
N VAL A 185 -15.43 0.29 11.65
CA VAL A 185 -14.04 0.51 12.12
C VAL A 185 -13.24 -0.73 11.77
N ARG A 186 -12.05 -0.55 11.21
CA ARG A 186 -11.05 -1.62 11.13
C ARG A 186 -9.82 -1.16 11.90
N ALA A 187 -9.37 -1.97 12.85
CA ALA A 187 -8.27 -1.62 13.74
C ALA A 187 -7.28 -2.78 13.82
N HIS A 188 -5.99 -2.46 13.84
CA HIS A 188 -4.93 -3.43 14.06
C HIS A 188 -4.88 -3.83 15.54
N TRP A 189 -5.25 -5.07 15.84
CA TRP A 189 -5.10 -5.65 17.18
C TRP A 189 -3.67 -6.13 17.35
N GLY A 190 -3.03 -5.72 18.43
CA GLY A 190 -1.60 -6.00 18.66
C GLY A 190 -1.22 -7.48 18.75
N ASP A 191 -2.17 -8.36 19.03
CA ASP A 191 -1.99 -9.81 18.93
C ASP A 191 -3.34 -10.49 18.77
N VAL A 192 -3.38 -11.51 17.93
CA VAL A 192 -4.56 -12.34 17.66
C VAL A 192 -4.28 -13.83 17.88
N GLY A 193 -3.26 -14.18 18.67
CA GLY A 193 -2.97 -15.57 19.03
C GLY A 193 -2.03 -16.32 18.10
N GLY A 194 -1.27 -15.64 17.25
CA GLY A 194 -0.31 -16.29 16.34
C GLY A 194 0.87 -16.94 17.08
N MET A 195 1.70 -17.69 16.34
CA MET A 195 2.80 -18.49 16.88
C MET A 195 3.90 -17.69 17.59
N SER A 196 4.00 -16.38 17.33
CA SER A 196 4.88 -15.45 18.03
C SER A 196 4.10 -14.25 18.58
N PRO A 197 4.57 -13.58 19.65
CA PRO A 197 3.97 -12.33 20.11
C PRO A 197 3.86 -11.32 18.96
N GLY A 198 2.70 -10.68 18.83
CA GLY A 198 2.41 -9.78 17.71
C GLY A 198 1.63 -10.44 16.57
N SER A 199 1.61 -11.78 16.53
CA SER A 199 0.91 -12.59 15.52
C SER A 199 1.38 -12.44 14.06
N LEU A 200 2.38 -11.59 13.80
CA LEU A 200 3.08 -11.50 12.53
C LEU A 200 4.46 -12.17 12.60
N SER A 201 4.62 -13.20 11.77
CA SER A 201 5.77 -14.10 11.77
C SER A 201 6.36 -14.19 10.38
N GLY A 202 7.68 -14.01 10.24
CA GLY A 202 8.37 -14.10 8.96
C GLY A 202 8.42 -15.49 8.34
N ARG A 203 8.10 -16.53 9.12
CA ARG A 203 8.23 -17.95 8.76
C ARG A 203 6.93 -18.75 8.93
N ALA A 204 5.78 -18.09 9.07
CA ALA A 204 4.50 -18.78 9.05
C ALA A 204 4.32 -19.53 7.72
N THR A 205 3.84 -20.77 7.79
CA THR A 205 3.61 -21.64 6.62
C THR A 205 2.14 -21.91 6.33
N GLU A 206 1.28 -21.60 7.29
CA GLU A 206 -0.16 -21.74 7.20
C GLU A 206 -0.86 -20.66 8.03
N ILE A 207 -2.07 -20.27 7.63
CA ILE A 207 -2.86 -19.22 8.28
C ILE A 207 -3.13 -19.48 9.77
N PHE A 208 -3.19 -20.74 10.19
CA PHE A 208 -3.43 -21.12 11.58
C PHE A 208 -2.28 -20.71 12.51
N GLN A 209 -1.08 -20.57 11.96
CA GLN A 209 0.09 -20.09 12.70
C GLN A 209 0.07 -18.56 12.88
N GLU A 210 -0.76 -17.84 12.13
CA GLU A 210 -0.92 -16.38 12.24
C GLU A 210 -1.97 -15.99 13.29
N GLY A 211 -2.76 -16.94 13.80
CA GLY A 211 -3.67 -16.73 14.93
C GLY A 211 -5.14 -16.98 14.61
N VAL A 212 -6.01 -16.36 15.41
CA VAL A 212 -7.45 -16.54 15.37
C VAL A 212 -8.02 -15.89 14.11
N ARG A 213 -8.51 -16.75 13.21
CA ARG A 213 -9.27 -16.34 12.04
C ARG A 213 -10.75 -16.20 12.39
N ILE A 214 -11.24 -14.98 12.28
CA ILE A 214 -12.60 -14.52 12.54
C ILE A 214 -13.34 -14.40 11.20
N PRO A 215 -14.10 -15.44 10.78
CA PRO A 215 -15.05 -15.29 9.68
C PRO A 215 -16.14 -14.28 10.07
N PRO A 216 -17.04 -13.86 9.16
CA PRO A 216 -18.13 -12.96 9.55
C PRO A 216 -18.94 -13.57 10.69
N ILE A 217 -18.88 -13.00 11.89
CA ILE A 217 -19.62 -13.48 13.07
C ILE A 217 -20.37 -12.33 13.72
N ARG A 218 -21.57 -12.61 14.24
CA ARG A 218 -22.32 -11.68 15.08
C ARG A 218 -21.82 -11.84 16.51
N VAL A 219 -21.30 -10.77 17.10
CA VAL A 219 -20.78 -10.74 18.48
C VAL A 219 -21.69 -9.99 19.44
N VAL A 220 -22.63 -9.23 18.90
CA VAL A 220 -23.75 -8.64 19.63
C VAL A 220 -25.00 -8.91 18.80
N ASP A 221 -26.00 -9.55 19.39
CA ASP A 221 -27.29 -9.84 18.78
C ASP A 221 -28.36 -8.92 19.37
N ARG A 222 -28.85 -7.97 18.56
CA ARG A 222 -29.88 -7.00 18.97
C ARG A 222 -29.58 -6.35 20.32
N GLY A 223 -28.34 -5.91 20.52
CA GLY A 223 -27.85 -5.27 21.75
C GLY A 223 -27.37 -6.21 22.86
N HIS A 224 -27.47 -7.53 22.69
CA HIS A 224 -27.03 -8.53 23.68
C HIS A 224 -25.68 -9.14 23.24
N PRO A 225 -24.58 -8.93 24.00
CA PRO A 225 -23.28 -9.53 23.68
C PRO A 225 -23.29 -11.06 23.74
N ASP A 226 -22.69 -11.71 22.74
CA ASP A 226 -22.38 -13.14 22.80
C ASP A 226 -21.09 -13.34 23.61
N GLN A 227 -21.27 -13.50 24.93
CA GLN A 227 -20.14 -13.64 25.84
C GLN A 227 -19.31 -14.89 25.56
N ALA A 228 -19.92 -15.99 25.10
CA ALA A 228 -19.19 -17.22 24.80
C ALA A 228 -18.26 -17.04 23.59
N ALA A 229 -18.73 -16.35 22.54
CA ALA A 229 -17.88 -16.00 21.40
C ALA A 229 -16.73 -15.07 21.80
N LEU A 230 -17.01 -14.04 22.61
CA LEU A 230 -16.00 -13.09 23.07
C LEU A 230 -14.96 -13.76 23.99
N ASP A 231 -15.39 -14.61 24.92
CA ASP A 231 -14.50 -15.37 25.81
C ASP A 231 -13.57 -16.28 25.00
N LEU A 232 -14.10 -16.99 23.99
CA LEU A 232 -13.30 -17.84 23.12
C LEU A 232 -12.27 -17.02 22.33
N LEU A 233 -12.65 -15.86 21.78
CA LEU A 233 -11.72 -14.99 21.05
C LEU A 233 -10.59 -14.50 21.96
N PHE A 234 -10.93 -13.86 23.07
CA PHE A 234 -9.93 -13.22 23.92
C PHE A 234 -9.07 -14.20 24.71
N ALA A 235 -9.55 -15.41 25.01
CA ALA A 235 -8.75 -16.45 25.65
C ALA A 235 -7.60 -16.96 24.75
N ASN A 236 -7.72 -16.78 23.43
CA ASN A 236 -6.70 -17.20 22.46
C ASN A 236 -5.74 -16.07 22.06
N MET A 237 -5.83 -14.89 22.68
CA MET A 237 -4.99 -13.74 22.37
C MET A 237 -4.08 -13.42 23.55
N ARG A 238 -2.83 -13.03 23.29
CA ARG A 238 -1.97 -12.51 24.36
C ARG A 238 -2.59 -11.22 24.90
N GLY A 239 -2.19 -10.74 26.09
CA GLY A 239 -2.64 -9.48 26.74
C GLY A 239 -4.12 -9.10 26.53
N PRO A 240 -5.06 -9.95 26.99
CA PRO A 240 -6.49 -9.83 26.69
C PRO A 240 -7.12 -8.51 27.18
N ARG A 241 -6.57 -7.89 28.24
CA ARG A 241 -7.07 -6.61 28.76
C ARG A 241 -7.01 -5.49 27.72
N GLU A 242 -5.89 -5.39 27.00
CA GLU A 242 -5.71 -4.40 25.94
C GLU A 242 -6.67 -4.67 24.77
N ARG A 243 -6.76 -5.93 24.34
CA ARG A 243 -7.69 -6.39 23.28
C ARG A 243 -9.16 -6.08 23.60
N GLN A 244 -9.60 -6.37 24.82
CA GLN A 244 -10.95 -6.05 25.27
C GLN A 244 -11.20 -4.54 25.34
N GLY A 245 -10.20 -3.78 25.82
CA GLY A 245 -10.26 -2.31 25.83
C GLY A 245 -10.43 -1.72 24.44
N ASP A 246 -9.63 -2.16 23.47
CA ASP A 246 -9.73 -1.72 22.08
C ASP A 246 -11.07 -2.12 21.44
N PHE A 247 -11.56 -3.33 21.72
CA PHE A 247 -12.90 -3.74 21.28
C PHE A 247 -14.00 -2.81 21.81
N GLN A 248 -13.96 -2.43 23.10
CA GLN A 248 -14.91 -1.48 23.66
C GLN A 248 -14.74 -0.07 23.07
N ALA A 249 -13.51 0.37 22.81
CA ALA A 249 -13.21 1.63 22.15
C ALA A 249 -13.81 1.70 20.72
N MET A 250 -13.71 0.59 19.97
CA MET A 250 -14.36 0.44 18.65
C MET A 250 -15.89 0.54 18.76
N ILE A 251 -16.52 -0.13 19.73
CA ILE A 251 -17.98 -0.01 19.97
C ILE A 251 -18.36 1.44 20.28
N GLY A 252 -17.64 2.10 21.19
CA GLY A 252 -17.88 3.49 21.57
C GLY A 252 -17.77 4.44 20.38
N THR A 253 -16.78 4.20 19.51
CA THR A 253 -16.56 4.95 18.27
C THR A 253 -17.74 4.80 17.31
N CYS A 254 -18.19 3.57 17.05
CA CYS A 254 -19.35 3.32 16.19
C CYS A 254 -20.63 3.94 16.77
N ARG A 255 -20.88 3.82 18.08
CA ARG A 255 -22.04 4.44 18.74
C ARG A 255 -22.07 5.96 18.57
N LYS A 256 -20.92 6.63 18.72
CA LYS A 256 -20.83 8.09 18.53
C LYS A 256 -21.17 8.48 17.09
N ALA A 257 -20.68 7.74 16.11
CA ALA A 257 -21.01 7.98 14.71
C ALA A 257 -22.51 7.79 14.41
N THR A 258 -23.11 6.75 14.99
CA THR A 258 -24.55 6.49 14.88
C THR A 258 -25.39 7.69 15.31
N GLU A 259 -25.12 8.26 16.49
CA GLU A 259 -25.83 9.46 16.98
C GLU A 259 -25.77 10.62 15.96
N ARG A 260 -24.63 10.80 15.29
CA ARG A 260 -24.46 11.86 14.28
C ARG A 260 -25.21 11.56 12.99
N ILE A 261 -25.20 10.30 12.54
CA ILE A 261 -25.90 9.86 11.33
C ILE A 261 -27.42 9.99 11.53
N GLU A 262 -27.93 9.58 12.68
CA GLU A 262 -29.34 9.71 13.04
C GLU A 262 -29.76 11.19 13.11
N ALA A 263 -28.92 12.06 13.69
CA ALA A 263 -29.18 13.50 13.71
C ALA A 263 -29.22 14.12 12.30
N LEU A 264 -28.36 13.66 11.38
CA LEU A 264 -28.42 14.06 9.97
C LEU A 264 -29.72 13.59 9.31
N ALA A 265 -30.11 12.33 9.53
CA ALA A 265 -31.35 11.78 8.99
C ALA A 265 -32.59 12.50 9.54
N ALA A 266 -32.61 12.86 10.83
CA ALA A 266 -33.68 13.63 11.44
C ALA A 266 -33.79 15.04 10.86
N ARG A 267 -32.65 15.68 10.56
CA ARG A 267 -32.61 17.06 10.03
C ARG A 267 -32.98 17.15 8.55
N TYR A 268 -32.45 16.25 7.71
CA TYR A 268 -32.59 16.34 6.24
C TYR A 268 -33.56 15.31 5.66
N GLY A 269 -33.98 14.32 6.45
CA GLY A 269 -34.75 13.17 6.00
C GLY A 269 -33.88 12.05 5.43
N ALA A 270 -34.18 10.79 5.80
CA ALA A 270 -33.45 9.62 5.34
C ALA A 270 -33.42 9.49 3.81
N ALA A 271 -34.53 9.81 3.13
CA ALA A 271 -34.62 9.81 1.67
C ALA A 271 -33.61 10.77 1.03
N THR A 272 -33.53 12.02 1.52
CA THR A 272 -32.58 13.03 1.05
C THR A 272 -31.14 12.56 1.24
N VAL A 273 -30.84 11.97 2.40
CA VAL A 273 -29.50 11.42 2.69
C VAL A 273 -29.14 10.30 1.70
N ARG A 274 -30.04 9.33 1.44
CA ARG A 274 -29.81 8.27 0.44
C ARG A 274 -29.56 8.85 -0.95
N THR A 275 -30.35 9.84 -1.36
CA THR A 275 -30.16 10.55 -2.63
C THR A 275 -28.81 11.27 -2.70
N ALA A 276 -28.38 11.92 -1.62
CA ALA A 276 -27.07 12.57 -1.54
C ALA A 276 -25.93 11.55 -1.72
N VAL A 277 -25.99 10.41 -1.03
CA VAL A 277 -25.01 9.33 -1.18
C VAL A 277 -24.91 8.88 -2.64
N ALA A 278 -26.04 8.62 -3.30
CA ALA A 278 -26.07 8.24 -4.71
C ALA A 278 -25.41 9.29 -5.62
N HIS A 279 -25.74 10.57 -5.44
CA HIS A 279 -25.13 11.66 -6.22
C HIS A 279 -23.63 11.82 -5.96
N LEU A 280 -23.16 11.62 -4.73
CA LEU A 280 -21.73 11.65 -4.40
C LEU A 280 -20.96 10.50 -5.09
N MET A 281 -21.55 9.30 -5.18
CA MET A 281 -20.96 8.19 -5.94
C MET A 281 -20.89 8.51 -7.43
N ASP A 282 -22.00 8.97 -8.02
CA ASP A 282 -22.07 9.27 -9.45
C ASP A 282 -21.10 10.40 -9.83
N ARG A 283 -20.91 11.38 -8.94
CA ARG A 283 -19.93 12.46 -9.14
C ARG A 283 -18.49 11.96 -9.13
N ALA A 284 -18.14 11.07 -8.20
CA ALA A 284 -16.81 10.48 -8.12
C ALA A 284 -16.52 9.60 -9.35
N GLU A 285 -17.51 8.81 -9.77
CA GLU A 285 -17.43 8.00 -10.99
C GLU A 285 -17.18 8.88 -12.22
N ALA A 286 -17.99 9.92 -12.43
CA ALA A 286 -17.85 10.81 -13.57
C ALA A 286 -16.50 11.53 -13.60
N ARG A 287 -15.93 11.83 -12.44
CA ARG A 287 -14.60 12.45 -12.33
C ARG A 287 -13.49 11.47 -12.70
N MET A 288 -13.52 10.25 -12.18
CA MET A 288 -12.54 9.22 -12.54
C MET A 288 -12.62 8.87 -14.03
N ARG A 289 -13.82 8.70 -14.59
CA ARG A 289 -14.04 8.47 -16.03
C ARG A 289 -13.39 9.54 -16.91
N ARG A 290 -13.53 10.82 -16.54
CA ARG A 290 -12.86 11.93 -17.25
C ARG A 290 -11.34 11.84 -17.16
N ALA A 291 -10.80 11.44 -16.01
CA ALA A 291 -9.37 11.30 -15.83
C ALA A 291 -8.80 10.12 -16.65
N ILE A 292 -9.52 9.01 -16.72
CA ILE A 292 -9.16 7.86 -17.57
C ILE A 292 -9.21 8.24 -19.04
N ALA A 293 -10.26 8.93 -19.50
CA ALA A 293 -10.40 9.36 -20.90
C ALA A 293 -9.33 10.35 -21.38
N ALA A 294 -8.55 10.93 -20.47
CA ALA A 294 -7.41 11.77 -20.81
C ALA A 294 -6.12 10.96 -21.07
N LEU A 295 -6.09 9.68 -20.69
CA LEU A 295 -5.00 8.77 -21.04
C LEU A 295 -5.14 8.31 -22.49
N PRO A 296 -4.03 8.00 -23.18
CA PRO A 296 -4.11 7.33 -24.47
C PRO A 296 -4.72 5.93 -24.31
N ASP A 297 -5.66 5.58 -25.19
CA ASP A 297 -6.17 4.21 -25.29
C ASP A 297 -5.02 3.27 -25.66
N GLY A 298 -5.00 2.09 -25.04
CA GLY A 298 -3.95 1.11 -25.29
C GLY A 298 -3.80 0.07 -24.21
N GLU A 299 -2.80 -0.78 -24.45
CA GLU A 299 -2.40 -1.83 -23.54
C GLU A 299 -0.97 -1.56 -23.06
N TYR A 300 -0.80 -1.57 -21.74
CA TYR A 300 0.45 -1.31 -21.07
C TYR A 300 0.79 -2.47 -20.16
N ARG A 301 2.03 -2.94 -20.20
CA ARG A 301 2.48 -4.11 -19.43
C ARG A 301 3.69 -3.76 -18.60
N TYR A 302 3.78 -4.34 -17.41
CA TYR A 302 4.95 -4.26 -16.57
C TYR A 302 4.98 -5.39 -15.53
N GLU A 303 6.16 -5.64 -14.95
CA GLU A 303 6.36 -6.64 -13.90
C GLU A 303 7.12 -6.03 -12.72
N ALA A 304 6.62 -6.31 -11.52
CA ALA A 304 7.31 -5.99 -10.28
C ALA A 304 7.62 -7.27 -9.51
N HIS A 305 8.60 -7.16 -8.62
CA HIS A 305 9.17 -8.32 -7.94
C HIS A 305 9.33 -8.09 -6.44
N LEU A 306 9.17 -9.18 -5.70
CA LEU A 306 9.44 -9.30 -4.27
C LEU A 306 10.05 -10.68 -4.00
N GLU A 307 10.67 -10.88 -2.85
CA GLU A 307 11.45 -12.09 -2.54
C GLU A 307 10.89 -12.83 -1.31
N SER A 308 10.20 -13.96 -1.50
CA SER A 308 9.66 -14.70 -0.36
C SER A 308 9.74 -16.21 -0.55
N GLY A 309 9.62 -16.94 0.54
CA GLY A 309 9.65 -18.40 0.54
C GLY A 309 9.89 -18.98 1.94
N ARG A 310 9.89 -20.31 2.02
CA ARG A 310 9.94 -21.04 3.30
C ARG A 310 11.37 -21.40 3.71
N GLU A 311 12.07 -22.12 2.83
CA GLU A 311 13.44 -22.60 3.06
C GLU A 311 14.48 -21.76 2.32
N ARG A 312 14.05 -21.07 1.26
CA ARG A 312 14.85 -20.14 0.46
C ARG A 312 13.97 -19.01 -0.01
N LEU A 313 14.55 -17.85 -0.26
CA LEU A 313 13.84 -16.75 -0.92
C LEU A 313 13.75 -17.04 -2.43
N GLU A 314 12.54 -17.02 -2.96
CA GLU A 314 12.27 -17.11 -4.39
C GLU A 314 11.81 -15.75 -4.93
N PRO A 315 12.18 -15.39 -6.17
CA PRO A 315 11.62 -14.20 -6.80
C PRO A 315 10.15 -14.45 -7.16
N LEU A 316 9.26 -13.70 -6.53
CA LEU A 316 7.84 -13.67 -6.83
C LEU A 316 7.56 -12.48 -7.74
N THR A 317 6.76 -12.70 -8.77
CA THR A 317 6.48 -11.72 -9.81
C THR A 317 5.00 -11.38 -9.82
N VAL A 318 4.70 -10.09 -9.70
CA VAL A 318 3.38 -9.54 -10.01
C VAL A 318 3.41 -8.99 -11.43
N ARG A 319 2.52 -9.50 -12.28
CA ARG A 319 2.37 -9.04 -13.66
C ARG A 319 1.18 -8.11 -13.73
N ALA A 320 1.34 -6.93 -14.31
CA ALA A 320 0.24 -6.01 -14.55
C ALA A 320 0.09 -5.77 -16.06
N ARG A 321 -1.10 -6.07 -16.58
CA ARG A 321 -1.56 -5.63 -17.89
C ARG A 321 -2.68 -4.61 -17.68
N VAL A 322 -2.39 -3.35 -17.96
CA VAL A 322 -3.35 -2.24 -17.85
C VAL A 322 -3.92 -1.93 -19.23
N VAL A 323 -5.24 -2.02 -19.36
CA VAL A 323 -5.97 -1.68 -20.59
C VAL A 323 -6.78 -0.42 -20.35
N VAL A 324 -6.48 0.62 -21.11
CA VAL A 324 -7.27 1.86 -21.18
C VAL A 324 -8.13 1.79 -22.43
N ALA A 325 -9.44 1.93 -22.26
CA ALA A 325 -10.40 1.92 -23.35
C ALA A 325 -11.50 2.95 -23.09
N GLY A 326 -11.43 4.08 -23.80
CA GLY A 326 -12.31 5.22 -23.61
C GLY A 326 -12.22 5.75 -22.18
N ASP A 327 -13.29 5.61 -21.40
CA ASP A 327 -13.39 6.10 -20.03
C ASP A 327 -13.30 4.99 -18.96
N THR A 328 -12.82 3.80 -19.35
CA THR A 328 -12.66 2.63 -18.47
C THR A 328 -11.22 2.12 -18.43
N LEU A 329 -10.83 1.55 -17.29
CA LEU A 329 -9.50 1.01 -17.06
C LEU A 329 -9.58 -0.38 -16.44
N THR A 330 -8.93 -1.36 -17.06
CA THR A 330 -8.82 -2.72 -16.53
C THR A 330 -7.38 -3.04 -16.15
N VAL A 331 -7.16 -3.48 -14.91
CA VAL A 331 -5.89 -4.02 -14.42
C VAL A 331 -6.00 -5.54 -14.36
N ASP A 332 -5.32 -6.23 -15.25
CA ASP A 332 -5.28 -7.68 -15.32
C ASP A 332 -3.98 -8.20 -14.71
N LEU A 333 -4.09 -8.95 -13.60
CA LEU A 333 -2.96 -9.54 -12.89
C LEU A 333 -2.67 -11.00 -13.29
N THR A 334 -3.22 -11.45 -14.42
CA THR A 334 -2.98 -12.79 -14.97
C THR A 334 -1.50 -13.06 -15.23
N GLY A 335 -1.05 -14.24 -14.81
CA GLY A 335 0.35 -14.67 -14.90
C GLY A 335 1.23 -14.25 -13.72
N THR A 336 0.66 -13.61 -12.70
CA THR A 336 1.30 -13.41 -11.38
C THR A 336 1.64 -14.76 -10.73
N SER A 337 2.72 -14.80 -9.95
CA SER A 337 3.22 -16.01 -9.30
C SER A 337 2.15 -16.77 -8.49
N PRO A 338 2.19 -18.13 -8.49
CA PRO A 338 1.35 -18.94 -7.60
C PRO A 338 1.53 -18.54 -6.15
N GLN A 339 0.49 -18.75 -5.33
CA GLN A 339 0.58 -18.54 -3.88
C GLN A 339 1.73 -19.37 -3.29
N THR A 340 2.35 -18.86 -2.22
CA THR A 340 3.52 -19.48 -1.60
C THR A 340 3.18 -20.13 -0.26
N ALA A 341 4.04 -21.04 0.17
CA ALA A 341 4.01 -21.61 1.51
C ALA A 341 4.72 -20.73 2.57
N GLY A 342 5.02 -19.47 2.24
CA GLY A 342 5.48 -18.44 3.18
C GLY A 342 4.43 -17.34 3.34
N PRO A 343 4.60 -16.39 4.27
CA PRO A 343 3.56 -15.44 4.69
C PRO A 343 3.17 -14.37 3.65
N THR A 344 3.84 -14.34 2.50
CA THR A 344 3.64 -13.32 1.47
C THR A 344 2.55 -13.71 0.48
N ASN A 345 1.31 -13.73 0.96
CA ASN A 345 0.11 -13.91 0.15
C ASN A 345 -0.98 -12.92 0.58
N VAL A 346 -1.98 -12.72 -0.28
CA VAL A 346 -3.21 -12.01 0.08
C VAL A 346 -4.44 -12.70 -0.46
N GLY A 347 -5.56 -12.52 0.23
CA GLY A 347 -6.88 -12.83 -0.31
C GLY A 347 -7.37 -11.81 -1.35
N PRO A 348 -8.64 -11.91 -1.78
CA PRO A 348 -9.14 -11.22 -2.97
C PRO A 348 -9.24 -9.69 -2.86
N ALA A 349 -9.11 -9.12 -1.66
CA ALA A 349 -9.36 -7.69 -1.43
C ALA A 349 -8.10 -6.80 -1.58
N MET A 350 -6.91 -7.34 -1.35
CA MET A 350 -5.70 -6.52 -1.21
C MET A 350 -5.06 -6.12 -2.53
N ALA A 351 -5.00 -7.02 -3.51
CA ALA A 351 -4.46 -6.67 -4.82
C ALA A 351 -5.30 -5.59 -5.55
N PRO A 352 -6.65 -5.65 -5.54
CA PRO A 352 -7.47 -4.54 -6.02
C PRO A 352 -7.21 -3.23 -5.27
N THR A 353 -6.95 -3.30 -3.97
CA THR A 353 -6.61 -2.12 -3.15
C THR A 353 -5.33 -1.44 -3.64
N GLY A 354 -4.27 -2.19 -3.93
CA GLY A 354 -3.04 -1.64 -4.52
C GLY A 354 -3.29 -0.98 -5.88
N ALA A 355 -4.00 -1.67 -6.78
CA ALA A 355 -4.33 -1.15 -8.11
C ALA A 355 -5.17 0.15 -8.04
N PHE A 356 -6.22 0.17 -7.22
CA PHE A 356 -7.06 1.35 -7.04
C PHE A 356 -6.32 2.53 -6.44
N THR A 357 -5.41 2.28 -5.48
CA THR A 357 -4.61 3.33 -4.84
C THR A 357 -3.72 4.04 -5.87
N ILE A 358 -3.04 3.29 -6.73
CA ILE A 358 -2.19 3.85 -7.79
C ILE A 358 -3.01 4.61 -8.82
N VAL A 359 -4.07 4.00 -9.36
CA VAL A 359 -4.89 4.67 -10.37
C VAL A 359 -5.48 5.97 -9.81
N LYS A 360 -5.97 5.96 -8.57
CA LYS A 360 -6.50 7.16 -7.93
C LYS A 360 -5.43 8.22 -7.70
N ALA A 361 -4.25 7.86 -7.22
CA ALA A 361 -3.18 8.80 -6.91
C ALA A 361 -2.62 9.49 -8.16
N PHE A 362 -2.47 8.77 -9.27
CA PHE A 362 -1.93 9.36 -10.51
C PHE A 362 -2.97 10.11 -11.34
N LEU A 363 -4.23 9.64 -11.36
CA LEU A 363 -5.25 10.22 -12.23
C LEU A 363 -6.12 11.27 -11.54
N ASP A 364 -6.35 11.13 -10.24
CA ASP A 364 -7.22 12.06 -9.50
C ASP A 364 -6.80 12.25 -8.03
N PRO A 365 -5.58 12.75 -7.75
CA PRO A 365 -5.06 12.85 -6.38
C PRO A 365 -5.86 13.78 -5.45
N GLY A 366 -6.51 14.82 -6.00
CA GLY A 366 -7.12 15.89 -5.20
C GLY A 366 -8.55 15.65 -4.72
N ALA A 367 -9.25 14.64 -5.26
CA ALA A 367 -10.65 14.38 -4.92
C ALA A 367 -10.82 13.44 -3.72
N ASP A 368 -11.94 13.59 -3.02
CA ASP A 368 -12.36 12.63 -2.00
C ASP A 368 -12.57 11.24 -2.60
N VAL A 369 -12.38 10.22 -1.78
CA VAL A 369 -12.51 8.83 -2.19
C VAL A 369 -13.83 8.27 -1.65
N ASN A 370 -14.60 7.67 -2.54
CA ASN A 370 -15.75 6.84 -2.24
C ASN A 370 -15.85 5.73 -3.29
N SER A 371 -16.74 4.76 -3.10
CA SER A 371 -16.83 3.62 -4.03
C SER A 371 -17.17 3.99 -5.48
N GLY A 372 -17.74 5.17 -5.73
CA GLY A 372 -18.00 5.69 -7.07
C GLY A 372 -16.73 5.82 -7.91
N ALA A 373 -15.62 6.25 -7.31
CA ALA A 373 -14.33 6.41 -7.99
C ALA A 373 -13.77 5.09 -8.54
N PHE A 374 -14.21 3.94 -8.02
CA PHE A 374 -13.73 2.62 -8.45
C PHE A 374 -14.65 1.95 -9.48
N ARG A 375 -15.85 2.48 -9.73
CA ARG A 375 -16.81 1.91 -10.71
C ARG A 375 -16.29 1.80 -12.15
N PRO A 376 -15.45 2.72 -12.70
CA PRO A 376 -14.89 2.56 -14.04
C PRO A 376 -13.64 1.66 -14.07
N LEU A 377 -13.26 1.08 -12.92
CA LEU A 377 -12.06 0.26 -12.77
C LEU A 377 -12.44 -1.20 -12.61
N THR A 378 -11.77 -2.08 -13.35
CA THR A 378 -11.88 -3.54 -13.18
C THR A 378 -10.51 -4.09 -12.80
N VAL A 379 -10.42 -4.90 -11.74
CA VAL A 379 -9.19 -5.59 -11.37
C VAL A 379 -9.42 -7.09 -11.43
N ILE A 380 -8.59 -7.79 -12.20
CA ILE A 380 -8.66 -9.25 -12.38
C ILE A 380 -7.54 -9.88 -11.56
N THR A 381 -7.91 -10.69 -10.58
CA THR A 381 -6.99 -11.37 -9.65
C THR A 381 -7.17 -12.89 -9.74
N PRO A 382 -6.29 -13.62 -10.46
CA PRO A 382 -6.44 -15.05 -10.64
C PRO A 382 -6.38 -15.82 -9.30
N PRO A 383 -7.36 -16.69 -8.98
CA PRO A 383 -7.30 -17.52 -7.78
C PRO A 383 -6.06 -18.42 -7.74
N GLY A 384 -5.58 -18.75 -6.55
CA GLY A 384 -4.41 -19.63 -6.36
C GLY A 384 -3.06 -18.93 -6.57
N THR A 385 -3.05 -17.60 -6.65
CA THR A 385 -1.85 -16.77 -6.82
C THR A 385 -1.58 -15.96 -5.56
N ILE A 386 -0.39 -15.36 -5.45
CA ILE A 386 -0.06 -14.50 -4.30
C ILE A 386 -1.02 -13.29 -4.16
N VAL A 387 -1.73 -12.91 -5.23
CA VAL A 387 -2.68 -11.79 -5.26
C VAL A 387 -4.14 -12.21 -5.01
N ASN A 388 -4.41 -13.50 -4.88
CA ASN A 388 -5.72 -14.07 -4.56
C ASN A 388 -5.54 -15.53 -4.10
N ALA A 389 -4.96 -15.69 -2.92
CA ALA A 389 -4.61 -16.99 -2.36
C ALA A 389 -5.81 -17.69 -1.73
N ALA A 390 -5.74 -19.02 -1.71
CA ALA A 390 -6.70 -19.88 -1.05
C ALA A 390 -6.11 -20.45 0.26
N PRO A 391 -6.95 -20.84 1.23
CA PRO A 391 -6.51 -21.58 2.40
C PRO A 391 -5.69 -22.82 2.01
N PRO A 392 -4.67 -23.21 2.80
CA PRO A 392 -4.29 -22.63 4.10
C PRO A 392 -3.19 -21.56 4.02
N ALA A 393 -2.97 -20.89 2.88
CA ALA A 393 -1.82 -20.00 2.72
C ALA A 393 -1.81 -18.83 3.74
N PRO A 394 -0.69 -18.59 4.43
CA PRO A 394 -0.55 -17.49 5.39
C PRO A 394 -0.56 -16.13 4.67
N CYS A 395 -1.14 -15.11 5.29
CA CYS A 395 -1.44 -13.81 4.68
C CYS A 395 -0.89 -12.60 5.48
N GLY A 396 0.00 -12.81 6.45
CA GLY A 396 0.59 -11.73 7.26
C GLY A 396 1.41 -10.74 6.43
N GLY A 397 1.96 -11.16 5.29
CA GLY A 397 2.74 -10.35 4.36
C GLY A 397 1.87 -9.52 3.41
N MET A 398 0.64 -9.16 3.80
CA MET A 398 -0.32 -8.55 2.89
C MET A 398 0.12 -7.20 2.34
N VAL A 399 0.78 -6.39 3.17
CA VAL A 399 1.32 -5.07 2.78
C VAL A 399 2.37 -5.24 1.70
N GLU A 400 3.19 -6.28 1.79
CA GLU A 400 4.27 -6.57 0.86
C GLU A 400 3.75 -6.88 -0.55
N VAL A 401 2.72 -7.73 -0.64
CA VAL A 401 2.07 -8.03 -1.92
C VAL A 401 1.36 -6.80 -2.47
N LYS A 402 0.67 -6.02 -1.63
CA LYS A 402 0.02 -4.77 -2.03
C LYS A 402 1.03 -3.82 -2.66
N TYR A 403 2.18 -3.58 -2.03
CA TYR A 403 3.23 -2.73 -2.58
C TYR A 403 3.73 -3.23 -3.94
N CYS A 404 3.94 -4.53 -4.10
CA CYS A 404 4.37 -5.06 -5.38
C CYS A 404 3.32 -4.87 -6.49
N VAL A 405 2.02 -4.98 -6.17
CA VAL A 405 0.94 -4.63 -7.10
C VAL A 405 0.96 -3.14 -7.43
N GLU A 406 1.17 -2.28 -6.45
CA GLU A 406 1.29 -0.83 -6.65
C GLU A 406 2.44 -0.51 -7.62
N THR A 407 3.61 -1.06 -7.37
CA THR A 407 4.78 -0.92 -8.23
C THR A 407 4.53 -1.46 -9.65
N ALA A 408 3.84 -2.61 -9.78
CA ALA A 408 3.51 -3.21 -11.07
C ALA A 408 2.57 -2.31 -11.91
N VAL A 409 1.51 -1.80 -11.28
CA VAL A 409 0.53 -0.93 -11.94
C VAL A 409 1.13 0.43 -12.28
N MET A 410 1.95 1.01 -11.39
CA MET A 410 2.66 2.26 -11.65
C MET A 410 3.60 2.11 -12.86
N GLY A 411 4.41 1.04 -12.89
CA GLY A 411 5.33 0.80 -13.99
C GLY A 411 4.63 0.61 -15.34
N ALA A 412 3.46 -0.05 -15.35
CA ALA A 412 2.64 -0.16 -16.57
C ALA A 412 2.08 1.21 -16.99
N LEU A 413 1.55 1.99 -16.05
CA LEU A 413 1.00 3.33 -16.33
C LEU A 413 2.06 4.36 -16.70
N ALA A 414 3.35 4.14 -16.38
CA ALA A 414 4.42 5.10 -16.64
C ALA A 414 4.45 5.55 -18.11
N ARG A 415 4.21 4.65 -19.06
CA ARG A 415 4.12 4.99 -20.49
C ARG A 415 2.88 5.82 -20.83
N ALA A 416 1.71 5.48 -20.29
CA ALA A 416 0.49 6.24 -20.50
C ALA A 416 0.56 7.65 -19.89
N LEU A 417 1.36 7.80 -18.82
CA LEU A 417 1.58 9.04 -18.09
C LEU A 417 2.77 9.86 -18.61
N ASP A 418 3.46 9.42 -19.67
CA ASP A 418 4.67 10.04 -20.22
C ASP A 418 5.77 10.26 -19.15
N GLY A 419 6.05 9.20 -18.38
CA GLY A 419 7.09 9.22 -17.35
C GLY A 419 6.75 10.04 -16.11
N ARG A 420 5.53 10.59 -15.97
CA ARG A 420 5.05 11.29 -14.76
C ARG A 420 4.71 10.29 -13.65
N VAL A 421 5.76 9.65 -13.15
CA VAL A 421 5.74 8.66 -12.08
C VAL A 421 6.77 9.00 -11.01
N THR A 422 6.74 8.25 -9.92
CA THR A 422 7.73 8.32 -8.83
C THR A 422 8.63 7.08 -8.88
N GLY A 423 9.84 7.20 -8.32
CA GLY A 423 10.64 6.04 -7.93
C GLY A 423 9.84 5.08 -7.05
N ASP A 424 10.24 3.81 -7.02
CA ASP A 424 9.64 2.82 -6.13
C ASP A 424 9.75 3.30 -4.68
N LEU A 425 8.73 3.02 -3.89
CA LEU A 425 8.69 3.41 -2.47
C LEU A 425 9.56 2.44 -1.65
N LYS A 426 9.69 2.64 -0.33
CA LYS A 426 10.37 1.67 0.57
C LYS A 426 9.96 0.22 0.31
N GLY A 427 8.72 0.01 -0.15
CA GLY A 427 8.29 -1.20 -0.84
C GLY A 427 7.97 -2.38 0.08
N GLY A 428 7.74 -2.12 1.37
CA GLY A 428 7.35 -3.11 2.37
C GLY A 428 6.83 -2.49 3.67
N GLY A 429 6.08 -3.27 4.45
CA GLY A 429 5.52 -2.86 5.75
C GLY A 429 6.56 -2.77 6.86
N ASN A 430 7.62 -3.59 6.75
CA ASN A 430 8.72 -3.71 7.71
C ASN A 430 8.25 -4.13 9.11
N HIS A 431 7.36 -5.12 9.19
CA HIS A 431 6.78 -5.55 10.46
C HIS A 431 7.86 -6.13 11.38
N CYS A 432 8.18 -5.44 12.47
CA CYS A 432 9.22 -5.83 13.43
C CYS A 432 8.62 -5.88 14.84
N TYR A 433 8.51 -7.07 15.39
CA TYR A 433 7.94 -7.29 16.72
C TYR A 433 9.01 -7.73 17.70
N VAL A 434 9.04 -7.07 18.85
CA VAL A 434 9.73 -7.57 20.04
C VAL A 434 8.68 -7.81 21.11
N GLY A 435 8.59 -9.05 21.59
CA GLY A 435 7.62 -9.38 22.63
C GLY A 435 8.12 -10.45 23.58
N GLY A 436 7.59 -10.42 24.79
CA GLY A 436 8.00 -11.33 25.86
C GLY A 436 7.28 -11.02 27.17
N PRO A 437 7.60 -11.76 28.26
CA PRO A 437 7.03 -11.50 29.57
C PRO A 437 7.35 -10.06 30.03
N HIS A 438 6.34 -9.29 30.40
CA HIS A 438 6.56 -7.96 30.96
C HIS A 438 7.02 -8.08 32.43
N PRO A 439 8.19 -7.51 32.80
CA PRO A 439 8.79 -7.76 34.11
C PRO A 439 7.98 -7.21 35.29
N ARG A 440 7.08 -6.23 35.06
CA ARG A 440 6.25 -5.61 36.12
C ARG A 440 4.78 -6.04 36.10
N GLY A 441 4.33 -6.67 35.01
CA GLY A 441 2.89 -6.68 34.65
C GLY A 441 2.25 -8.06 34.54
N GLY A 442 3.04 -9.15 34.57
CA GLY A 442 2.55 -10.52 34.41
C GLY A 442 2.00 -10.87 33.02
N GLU A 443 1.68 -9.87 32.19
CA GLU A 443 1.24 -10.04 30.79
C GLU A 443 2.42 -10.03 29.81
N THR A 444 2.19 -10.50 28.58
CA THR A 444 3.15 -10.35 27.49
C THR A 444 3.12 -8.92 26.95
N PHE A 445 4.27 -8.24 26.94
CA PHE A 445 4.39 -7.00 26.19
C PHE A 445 4.60 -7.29 24.71
N ILE A 446 4.06 -6.44 23.86
CA ILE A 446 4.19 -6.51 22.41
C ILE A 446 4.59 -5.13 21.93
N PHE A 447 5.87 -4.97 21.59
CA PHE A 447 6.36 -3.79 20.90
C PHE A 447 6.31 -4.06 19.40
N TYR A 448 5.48 -3.27 18.71
CA TYR A 448 5.35 -3.32 17.26
C TYR A 448 6.00 -2.09 16.65
N GLU A 449 7.15 -2.30 16.01
CA GLU A 449 7.84 -1.29 15.24
C GLU A 449 7.69 -1.59 13.75
N TYR A 450 7.51 -0.54 12.96
CA TYR A 450 7.34 -0.63 11.52
C TYR A 450 8.19 0.45 10.84
N PRO A 451 9.53 0.28 10.83
CA PRO A 451 10.45 1.31 10.40
C PRO A 451 10.01 2.00 9.11
N ALA A 452 9.76 3.31 9.20
CA ALA A 452 9.51 4.17 8.07
C ALA A 452 10.71 4.18 7.12
N GLY A 453 10.51 4.60 5.88
CA GLY A 453 11.54 4.52 4.85
C GLY A 453 11.45 5.67 3.87
N GLY A 454 12.25 5.60 2.81
CA GLY A 454 12.21 6.62 1.78
C GLY A 454 11.02 6.47 0.84
N THR A 455 10.41 7.60 0.45
CA THR A 455 9.54 7.64 -0.74
C THR A 455 10.36 7.87 -2.01
N GLY A 456 9.80 7.58 -3.18
CA GLY A 456 10.53 7.76 -4.43
C GLY A 456 10.71 9.22 -4.80
N GLY A 457 11.82 9.54 -5.48
CA GLY A 457 11.98 10.81 -6.17
C GLY A 457 10.99 10.93 -7.32
N PHE A 458 10.62 12.15 -7.69
CA PHE A 458 9.67 12.41 -8.79
C PHE A 458 10.10 13.62 -9.61
N ALA A 459 9.44 13.84 -10.75
CA ALA A 459 9.67 15.02 -11.57
C ALA A 459 9.30 16.30 -10.81
N GLY A 460 10.29 16.96 -10.20
CA GLY A 460 10.13 18.22 -9.48
C GLY A 460 10.51 18.18 -8.00
N GLY A 461 10.93 17.03 -7.46
CA GLY A 461 11.39 16.95 -6.07
C GLY A 461 12.00 15.62 -5.69
N ASP A 462 12.89 15.69 -4.69
CA ASP A 462 13.42 14.52 -3.99
C ASP A 462 12.29 13.80 -3.22
N GLY A 463 12.49 12.51 -2.96
CA GLY A 463 11.62 11.74 -2.08
C GLY A 463 11.77 12.17 -0.62
N SER A 464 10.70 12.02 0.14
CA SER A 464 10.66 12.29 1.58
C SER A 464 11.46 11.23 2.35
N ASN A 465 12.32 11.70 3.25
CA ASN A 465 13.18 10.85 4.08
C ASN A 465 12.41 10.24 5.26
N ALA A 466 12.52 8.93 5.45
CA ALA A 466 12.04 8.19 6.62
C ALA A 466 10.59 8.55 7.03
N VAL A 467 9.65 8.53 6.09
CA VAL A 467 8.22 8.78 6.34
C VAL A 467 7.38 7.54 6.03
N ARG A 468 6.14 7.49 6.52
CA ARG A 468 5.15 6.57 5.95
C ARG A 468 4.86 6.97 4.52
N THR A 469 4.67 5.96 3.67
CA THR A 469 4.49 6.24 2.26
C THR A 469 3.07 6.78 2.03
N TRP A 470 2.88 7.55 0.97
CA TRP A 470 1.57 8.14 0.66
C TRP A 470 0.50 7.07 0.34
N THR A 471 0.88 5.81 0.07
CA THR A 471 -0.05 4.67 -0.07
C THR A 471 -0.50 4.09 1.28
N GLU A 472 0.00 4.67 2.38
CA GLU A 472 -0.24 4.29 3.77
C GLU A 472 -0.91 5.34 4.65
N SER A 473 -1.29 6.49 4.08
CA SER A 473 -1.94 7.60 4.80
C SER A 473 -1.10 8.19 5.96
N ASP A 474 -1.75 8.85 6.92
CA ASP A 474 -1.14 9.65 8.01
C ASP A 474 -0.79 8.81 9.25
N MET A 475 -0.50 7.51 9.06
CA MET A 475 -0.05 6.66 10.15
C MET A 475 1.27 7.22 10.72
N THR A 476 1.43 7.16 12.04
CA THR A 476 2.59 7.76 12.71
C THR A 476 3.88 7.13 12.17
N THR A 477 4.84 7.98 11.83
CA THR A 477 6.10 7.56 11.19
C THR A 477 7.01 6.80 12.15
N LEU A 478 7.00 7.17 13.42
CA LEU A 478 7.92 6.69 14.45
C LEU A 478 7.24 6.78 15.80
N GLN A 479 7.26 5.71 16.58
CA GLN A 479 6.80 5.78 17.97
C GLN A 479 7.76 6.64 18.80
N PRO A 480 7.24 7.57 19.63
CA PRO A 480 8.08 8.41 20.49
C PRO A 480 8.96 7.57 21.42
N VAL A 481 10.22 7.98 21.58
CA VAL A 481 11.18 7.29 22.46
C VAL A 481 10.63 7.16 23.88
N GLU A 482 10.12 8.25 24.45
CA GLU A 482 9.57 8.27 25.80
C GLU A 482 8.40 7.30 25.97
N ALA A 483 7.53 7.17 24.96
CA ALA A 483 6.41 6.23 25.00
C ALA A 483 6.91 4.78 24.98
N VAL A 484 7.88 4.45 24.12
CA VAL A 484 8.47 3.11 24.03
C VAL A 484 9.11 2.70 25.35
N GLU A 485 9.94 3.56 25.95
CA GLU A 485 10.66 3.25 27.19
C GLU A 485 9.75 3.23 28.44
N GLN A 486 8.61 3.90 28.40
CA GLN A 486 7.61 3.84 29.47
C GLN A 486 6.80 2.54 29.45
N LEU A 487 6.38 2.12 28.24
CA LEU A 487 5.45 1.02 28.02
C LEU A 487 6.13 -0.35 27.99
N TYR A 488 7.37 -0.41 27.50
CA TYR A 488 8.07 -1.66 27.23
C TYR A 488 9.39 -1.74 27.99
N PRO A 489 9.88 -2.95 28.33
CA PRO A 489 11.21 -3.15 28.92
C PRO A 489 12.30 -3.03 27.83
N LEU A 490 12.33 -1.89 27.16
CA LEU A 490 13.16 -1.56 26.02
C LEU A 490 13.77 -0.17 26.20
N HIS A 491 14.93 0.06 25.61
CA HIS A 491 15.59 1.37 25.58
C HIS A 491 16.01 1.73 24.15
N VAL A 492 15.67 2.93 23.67
CA VAL A 492 16.01 3.34 22.30
C VAL A 492 17.38 4.01 22.30
N GLU A 493 18.40 3.30 21.82
CA GLU A 493 19.79 3.81 21.81
C GLU A 493 19.98 4.90 20.76
N SER A 494 19.35 4.76 19.59
CA SER A 494 19.43 5.76 18.52
C SER A 494 18.27 5.66 17.53
N THR A 495 17.98 6.80 16.89
CA THR A 495 17.10 6.91 15.72
C THR A 495 17.72 7.95 14.79
N ALA A 496 18.09 7.55 13.58
CA ALA A 496 18.81 8.38 12.63
C ALA A 496 18.36 8.13 11.18
N LEU A 497 18.49 9.13 10.32
CA LEU A 497 18.41 8.90 8.87
C LEU A 497 19.58 8.00 8.44
N ARG A 498 19.29 7.09 7.51
CA ARG A 498 20.30 6.17 6.97
C ARG A 498 20.99 6.84 5.79
N GLU A 499 22.19 7.38 6.02
CA GLU A 499 23.04 7.99 4.98
C GLU A 499 23.23 7.05 3.78
N ASP A 500 23.30 7.61 2.57
CA ASP A 500 23.47 6.91 1.28
C ASP A 500 22.37 5.90 0.92
N SER A 501 21.27 5.82 1.68
CA SER A 501 20.23 4.82 1.44
C SER A 501 19.20 5.21 0.36
N GLY A 502 19.08 6.50 0.04
CA GLY A 502 18.15 7.00 -0.97
C GLY A 502 18.66 6.73 -2.39
N GLY A 503 17.78 6.24 -3.26
CA GLY A 503 18.14 5.92 -4.63
C GLY A 503 18.61 7.14 -5.40
N PRO A 504 19.75 7.08 -6.10
CA PRO A 504 20.30 8.26 -6.74
C PRO A 504 19.49 8.66 -7.96
N GLY A 505 19.40 9.95 -8.23
CA GLY A 505 18.77 10.47 -9.43
C GLY A 505 19.02 11.96 -9.57
N ARG A 506 18.55 12.54 -10.67
CA ARG A 506 18.40 14.00 -10.75
C ARG A 506 17.65 14.52 -9.52
N TRP A 507 16.59 13.79 -9.16
CA TRP A 507 15.93 13.87 -7.87
C TRP A 507 16.18 12.57 -7.11
N ARG A 508 16.74 12.67 -5.91
CA ARG A 508 17.11 11.54 -5.05
C ARG A 508 15.85 10.94 -4.42
N GLY A 509 15.81 9.62 -4.26
CA GLY A 509 14.82 8.98 -3.40
C GLY A 509 15.03 9.36 -1.93
N GLY A 510 13.98 9.31 -1.12
CA GLY A 510 14.08 9.53 0.31
C GLY A 510 15.03 8.54 0.97
N LEU A 511 15.69 8.97 2.05
CA LEU A 511 16.51 8.09 2.88
C LEU A 511 15.63 7.16 3.71
N GLY A 512 16.16 5.97 4.00
CA GLY A 512 15.66 5.09 5.04
C GLY A 512 15.99 5.59 6.45
N LEU A 513 15.59 4.77 7.42
CA LEU A 513 15.73 4.96 8.86
C LEU A 513 16.70 3.92 9.41
N ARG A 514 17.55 4.31 10.35
CA ARG A 514 18.28 3.40 11.24
C ARG A 514 17.77 3.60 12.66
N ARG A 515 17.27 2.52 13.27
CA ARG A 515 16.75 2.52 14.64
C ARG A 515 17.34 1.36 15.44
N GLU A 516 17.83 1.67 16.63
CA GLU A 516 18.52 0.74 17.51
C GLU A 516 17.78 0.67 18.85
N VAL A 517 17.26 -0.52 19.19
CA VAL A 517 16.45 -0.73 20.39
C VAL A 517 17.07 -1.83 21.23
N ARG A 518 17.53 -1.49 22.43
CA ARG A 518 18.10 -2.41 23.40
C ARG A 518 16.99 -3.10 24.21
N VAL A 519 17.12 -4.40 24.38
CA VAL A 519 16.23 -5.23 25.19
C VAL A 519 16.70 -5.22 26.65
N GLU A 520 15.81 -4.91 27.60
CA GLU A 520 16.17 -4.82 29.03
C GLU A 520 15.68 -6.00 29.87
N CYS A 521 14.96 -6.95 29.26
CA CYS A 521 14.42 -8.12 29.95
C CYS A 521 14.90 -9.44 29.34
N ALA A 522 14.81 -10.51 30.13
CA ALA A 522 14.97 -11.88 29.64
C ALA A 522 13.69 -12.41 28.99
N GLY A 523 13.82 -13.40 28.10
CA GLY A 523 12.67 -14.11 27.51
C GLY A 523 11.94 -13.35 26.41
N ALA A 524 12.50 -12.22 25.94
CA ALA A 524 12.00 -11.52 24.75
C ALA A 524 12.36 -12.28 23.47
N GLN A 525 11.55 -12.09 22.44
CA GLN A 525 11.73 -12.70 21.13
C GLN A 525 11.53 -11.66 20.02
N LEU A 526 12.30 -11.80 18.94
CA LEU A 526 12.19 -10.99 17.73
C LEU A 526 11.45 -11.76 16.63
N SER A 527 10.45 -11.15 16.02
CA SER A 527 9.86 -11.58 14.75
C SER A 527 9.93 -10.43 13.74
N VAL A 528 10.25 -10.76 12.48
CA VAL A 528 10.35 -9.79 11.38
C VAL A 528 9.68 -10.37 10.15
N LEU A 529 8.78 -9.60 9.56
CA LEU A 529 8.18 -9.87 8.26
C LEU A 529 8.30 -8.63 7.37
N ALA A 530 9.30 -8.67 6.48
CA ALA A 530 9.60 -7.61 5.53
C ALA A 530 10.05 -8.19 4.19
N GLU A 531 9.82 -7.47 3.09
CA GLU A 531 10.50 -7.68 1.81
C GLU A 531 11.56 -6.61 1.56
N LYS A 532 12.08 -6.53 0.32
CA LYS A 532 13.11 -5.58 -0.10
C LYS A 532 14.42 -5.70 0.69
N ALA A 533 14.67 -6.88 1.29
CA ALA A 533 15.91 -7.22 1.98
C ALA A 533 17.00 -7.72 1.01
N VAL A 534 16.60 -8.13 -0.20
CA VAL A 534 17.48 -8.54 -1.30
C VAL A 534 17.23 -7.71 -2.55
N LEU A 535 15.97 -7.47 -2.93
CA LEU A 535 15.62 -6.68 -4.11
C LEU A 535 15.26 -5.25 -3.68
N PRO A 536 16.13 -4.24 -3.88
CA PRO A 536 15.86 -2.89 -3.41
C PRO A 536 14.72 -2.21 -4.18
N PRO A 537 14.10 -1.15 -3.65
CA PRO A 537 13.26 -0.25 -4.44
C PRO A 537 14.00 0.30 -5.67
N PHE A 538 13.41 0.22 -6.87
CA PHE A 538 14.02 0.73 -8.10
C PHE A 538 13.78 2.22 -8.32
N GLY A 539 14.71 2.89 -9.02
CA GLY A 539 14.49 4.24 -9.54
C GLY A 539 13.75 4.25 -10.87
N VAL A 540 13.27 5.40 -11.31
CA VAL A 540 12.52 5.59 -12.57
C VAL A 540 13.16 6.66 -13.44
N CYS A 541 12.86 6.63 -14.73
CA CYS A 541 13.30 7.63 -15.71
C CYS A 541 14.84 7.84 -15.72
N GLY A 542 15.62 6.78 -15.48
CA GLY A 542 17.08 6.85 -15.35
C GLY A 542 17.62 6.85 -13.92
N GLY A 543 16.77 7.04 -12.92
CA GLY A 543 17.13 6.96 -11.50
C GLY A 543 17.61 5.57 -11.09
N GLY A 544 18.42 5.51 -10.04
CA GLY A 544 18.95 4.29 -9.44
C GLY A 544 18.12 3.79 -8.26
N ALA A 545 18.40 2.55 -7.86
CA ALA A 545 17.76 1.88 -6.74
C ALA A 545 18.19 2.47 -5.38
N GLY A 546 17.29 2.44 -4.41
CA GLY A 546 17.62 2.72 -3.01
C GLY A 546 18.35 1.55 -2.34
N ALA A 547 18.69 1.68 -1.07
CA ALA A 547 19.26 0.59 -0.29
C ALA A 547 18.19 -0.43 0.16
N THR A 548 18.59 -1.67 0.40
CA THR A 548 17.72 -2.74 0.92
C THR A 548 17.43 -2.60 2.41
N ASN A 549 16.35 -3.22 2.87
CA ASN A 549 16.09 -3.43 4.29
C ASN A 549 17.15 -4.36 4.93
N ARG A 550 17.56 -4.08 6.17
CA ARG A 550 18.37 -4.98 7.01
C ARG A 550 17.85 -5.02 8.44
N PHE A 551 17.83 -6.22 9.01
CA PHE A 551 17.42 -6.47 10.39
C PHE A 551 18.41 -7.44 11.01
N TRP A 552 19.03 -7.05 12.12
CA TRP A 552 20.03 -7.88 12.80
C TRP A 552 20.11 -7.55 14.30
N VAL A 553 20.79 -8.39 15.07
CA VAL A 553 20.95 -8.21 16.52
C VAL A 553 22.41 -7.94 16.84
N ARG A 554 22.70 -6.87 17.58
CA ARG A 554 24.02 -6.63 18.18
C ARG A 554 24.07 -7.31 19.53
N ARG A 555 24.86 -8.38 19.65
CA ARG A 555 25.08 -9.12 20.90
C ARG A 555 26.55 -9.06 21.29
N ALA A 556 26.83 -8.48 22.46
CA ALA A 556 28.20 -8.28 22.95
C ALA A 556 29.16 -7.67 21.90
N GLY A 557 28.68 -6.63 21.20
CA GLY A 557 29.45 -5.93 20.15
C GLY A 557 29.55 -6.66 18.81
N ARG A 558 28.93 -7.83 18.63
CA ARG A 558 28.95 -8.62 17.38
C ARG A 558 27.59 -8.56 16.69
N GLU A 559 27.61 -8.50 15.35
CA GLU A 559 26.41 -8.67 14.53
C GLU A 559 26.01 -10.16 14.50
N VAL A 560 24.76 -10.43 14.87
CA VAL A 560 24.11 -11.74 14.83
C VAL A 560 22.94 -11.67 13.86
N GLN A 561 22.96 -12.55 12.86
CA GLN A 561 21.87 -12.68 11.90
C GLN A 561 20.75 -13.54 12.50
N PRO A 562 19.53 -12.99 12.70
CA PRO A 562 18.45 -13.70 13.39
C PRO A 562 17.77 -14.75 12.50
N SER A 563 18.06 -14.76 11.21
CA SER A 563 17.53 -15.74 10.25
C SER A 563 18.48 -15.91 9.05
N PRO A 564 18.57 -17.12 8.46
CA PRO A 564 19.24 -17.31 7.18
C PRO A 564 18.46 -16.72 5.99
N LEU A 565 17.21 -16.33 6.19
CA LEU A 565 16.37 -15.66 5.20
C LEU A 565 16.22 -14.18 5.58
N PRO A 566 16.91 -13.26 4.89
CA PRO A 566 16.80 -11.82 5.15
C PRO A 566 15.34 -11.35 5.20
N GLY A 567 14.98 -10.59 6.24
CA GLY A 567 13.62 -10.07 6.42
C GLY A 567 12.57 -11.10 6.88
N LYS A 568 12.94 -12.37 7.10
CA LYS A 568 12.03 -13.46 7.54
C LYS A 568 12.48 -14.05 8.87
N VAL A 569 12.03 -13.47 9.98
CA VAL A 569 12.40 -13.89 11.34
C VAL A 569 11.13 -14.29 12.11
N SER A 570 11.21 -15.35 12.91
CA SER A 570 10.12 -15.80 13.76
C SER A 570 10.64 -16.25 15.12
N GLY A 571 10.24 -15.56 16.18
CA GLY A 571 10.51 -15.97 17.55
C GLY A 571 12.00 -16.09 17.90
N PHE A 572 12.87 -15.30 17.26
CA PHE A 572 14.31 -15.37 17.53
C PHE A 572 14.59 -14.93 18.97
N PRO A 573 15.25 -15.77 19.80
CA PRO A 573 15.42 -15.48 21.22
C PRO A 573 16.41 -14.35 21.46
N LEU A 574 15.95 -13.32 22.18
CA LEU A 574 16.74 -12.17 22.61
C LEU A 574 17.20 -12.36 24.06
N GLN A 575 18.36 -11.79 24.36
CA GLN A 575 18.94 -11.69 25.69
C GLN A 575 18.85 -10.25 26.18
N ALA A 576 18.80 -10.04 27.50
CA ALA A 576 18.95 -8.70 28.06
C ALA A 576 20.31 -8.12 27.63
N GLY A 577 20.30 -6.88 27.15
CA GLY A 577 21.45 -6.18 26.59
C GLY A 577 21.65 -6.37 25.08
N ASP A 578 20.90 -7.26 24.42
CA ASP A 578 20.88 -7.30 22.95
C ASP A 578 20.29 -6.00 22.39
N VAL A 579 20.84 -5.53 21.27
CA VAL A 579 20.28 -4.40 20.52
C VAL A 579 19.74 -4.87 19.19
N VAL A 580 18.43 -4.71 18.99
CA VAL A 580 17.78 -4.95 17.71
C VAL A 580 18.06 -3.74 16.81
N VAL A 581 18.73 -3.96 15.69
CA VAL A 581 19.05 -2.93 14.70
C VAL A 581 18.15 -3.10 13.48
N MET A 582 17.42 -2.04 13.18
CA MET A 582 16.50 -1.94 12.06
C MET A 582 17.00 -0.87 11.09
N GLU A 583 17.35 -1.28 9.87
CA GLU A 583 17.72 -0.38 8.78
C GLU A 583 16.71 -0.52 7.65
N SER A 584 15.84 0.48 7.50
CA SER A 584 14.86 0.44 6.42
C SER A 584 15.46 0.85 5.07
N SER A 585 14.75 0.48 4.01
CA SER A 585 15.06 0.87 2.63
C SER A 585 14.84 2.37 2.39
N GLY A 586 15.66 2.92 1.49
CA GLY A 586 15.35 4.21 0.86
C GLY A 586 14.42 4.02 -0.33
N GLY A 587 13.88 5.12 -0.85
CA GLY A 587 13.09 5.11 -2.07
C GLY A 587 13.96 5.13 -3.32
N GLY A 588 13.40 4.77 -4.48
CA GLY A 588 14.09 4.89 -5.77
C GLY A 588 14.27 6.34 -6.22
N GLY A 589 15.34 6.62 -6.96
CA GLY A 589 15.59 7.93 -7.54
C GLY A 589 14.76 8.21 -8.81
N PHE A 590 14.75 9.47 -9.25
CA PHE A 590 14.14 9.90 -10.51
C PHE A 590 15.17 10.63 -11.37
N GLY A 591 15.24 10.28 -12.65
CA GLY A 591 16.16 10.95 -13.59
C GLY A 591 17.61 10.51 -13.43
N ASP A 592 18.45 10.86 -14.40
CA ASP A 592 19.88 10.52 -14.37
C ASP A 592 20.61 11.23 -13.20
N PRO A 593 21.32 10.51 -12.31
CA PRO A 593 22.09 11.11 -11.21
C PRO A 593 23.10 12.17 -11.65
N LEU A 594 23.67 12.03 -12.85
CA LEU A 594 24.66 12.99 -13.38
C LEU A 594 24.03 14.31 -13.85
N GLU A 595 22.69 14.40 -13.85
CA GLU A 595 21.93 15.62 -14.09
C GLU A 595 21.50 16.35 -12.81
N ARG A 596 21.75 15.77 -11.63
CA ARG A 596 21.47 16.46 -10.36
C ARG A 596 22.28 17.76 -10.28
N ASP A 597 21.68 18.82 -9.75
CA ASP A 597 22.41 20.07 -9.51
C ASP A 597 23.55 19.82 -8.50
N PRO A 598 24.83 20.12 -8.84
CA PRO A 598 25.93 19.96 -7.91
C PRO A 598 25.74 20.68 -6.57
N ALA A 599 25.04 21.81 -6.54
CA ALA A 599 24.74 22.54 -5.32
C ALA A 599 23.80 21.74 -4.38
N LEU A 600 22.84 21.00 -4.96
CA LEU A 600 21.99 20.09 -4.18
C LEU A 600 22.78 18.92 -3.61
N VAL A 601 23.77 18.40 -4.35
CA VAL A 601 24.65 17.33 -3.85
C VAL A 601 25.54 17.85 -2.70
N ALA A 602 26.09 19.06 -2.81
CA ALA A 602 26.84 19.67 -1.71
C ALA A 602 25.95 19.88 -0.46
N ALA A 603 24.68 20.27 -0.65
CA ALA A 603 23.71 20.37 0.44
C ALA A 603 23.39 19.00 1.05
N ASP A 604 23.22 17.94 0.25
CA ASP A 604 23.04 16.57 0.74
C ASP A 604 24.24 16.11 1.59
N ILE A 605 25.48 16.44 1.19
CA ILE A 605 26.69 16.16 1.99
C ILE A 605 26.66 16.91 3.32
N ALA A 606 26.34 18.20 3.29
CA ALA A 606 26.27 19.03 4.50
C ALA A 606 25.20 18.54 5.49
N GLN A 607 24.15 17.90 4.99
CA GLN A 607 23.05 17.33 5.80
C GLN A 607 23.30 15.88 6.24
N GLY A 608 24.41 15.25 5.82
CA GLY A 608 24.69 13.84 6.11
C GLY A 608 23.75 12.87 5.39
N TYR A 609 23.22 13.28 4.23
CA TYR A 609 22.33 12.45 3.41
C TYR A 609 23.12 11.61 2.42
N VAL A 610 24.21 12.19 1.91
CA VAL A 610 25.08 11.61 0.91
C VAL A 610 26.53 11.76 1.39
N THR A 611 27.30 10.68 1.41
CA THR A 611 28.73 10.76 1.72
C THR A 611 29.51 11.46 0.61
N ARG A 612 30.72 11.97 0.91
CA ARG A 612 31.62 12.52 -0.12
C ARG A 612 32.01 11.48 -1.18
N GLU A 613 32.16 10.22 -0.76
CA GLU A 613 32.45 9.11 -1.68
C GLU A 613 31.28 8.91 -2.66
N ALA A 614 30.05 8.84 -2.16
CA ALA A 614 28.86 8.73 -2.99
C ALA A 614 28.65 9.95 -3.90
N ALA A 615 28.91 11.18 -3.41
CA ALA A 615 28.85 12.39 -4.22
C ALA A 615 29.73 12.30 -5.48
N SER A 616 30.96 11.83 -5.33
CA SER A 616 31.93 11.69 -6.43
C SER A 616 31.68 10.46 -7.31
N THR A 617 31.28 9.33 -6.73
CA THR A 617 31.11 8.06 -7.47
C THR A 617 29.76 7.90 -8.16
N VAL A 618 28.71 8.52 -7.62
CA VAL A 618 27.33 8.38 -8.11
C VAL A 618 26.86 9.61 -8.88
N TYR A 619 27.06 10.80 -8.32
CA TYR A 619 26.60 12.06 -8.93
C TYR A 619 27.70 12.77 -9.75
N GLY A 620 28.93 12.28 -9.64
CA GLY A 620 30.11 12.86 -10.26
C GLY A 620 30.48 14.24 -9.72
N VAL A 621 30.06 14.58 -8.50
CA VAL A 621 30.30 15.88 -7.88
C VAL A 621 31.52 15.79 -6.98
N VAL A 622 32.50 16.64 -7.27
CA VAL A 622 33.71 16.80 -6.46
C VAL A 622 33.55 18.08 -5.63
N SER A 623 33.72 17.95 -4.32
CA SER A 623 33.58 19.07 -3.39
C SER A 623 34.64 18.98 -2.28
N ASP A 624 35.20 20.12 -1.93
CA ASP A 624 36.17 20.30 -0.85
C ASP A 624 35.53 20.61 0.51
N GLY A 625 34.19 20.62 0.60
CA GLY A 625 33.48 21.17 1.76
C GLY A 625 32.25 21.95 1.33
N ALA A 626 32.30 23.27 1.50
CA ALA A 626 31.18 24.15 1.17
C ALA A 626 31.10 24.49 -0.32
N ALA A 627 32.19 24.31 -1.08
CA ALA A 627 32.24 24.66 -2.50
C ALA A 627 32.28 23.42 -3.39
N VAL A 628 31.64 23.52 -4.56
CA VAL A 628 31.73 22.52 -5.63
C VAL A 628 32.88 22.89 -6.54
N ASP A 629 33.81 21.95 -6.76
CA ASP A 629 34.80 22.08 -7.82
C ASP A 629 34.13 21.79 -9.16
N THR A 630 33.88 22.85 -9.93
CA THR A 630 33.14 22.76 -11.20
C THR A 630 33.93 21.99 -12.25
N GLU A 631 35.24 22.20 -12.37
CA GLU A 631 36.07 21.55 -13.38
C GLU A 631 36.22 20.06 -13.09
N ALA A 632 36.55 19.72 -11.84
CA ALA A 632 36.66 18.32 -11.42
C ALA A 632 35.32 17.60 -11.51
N THR A 633 34.20 18.27 -11.20
CA THR A 633 32.85 17.72 -11.37
C THR A 633 32.53 17.42 -12.84
N LEU A 634 32.86 18.32 -13.77
CA LEU A 634 32.65 18.09 -15.21
C LEU A 634 33.48 16.89 -15.71
N ALA A 635 34.76 16.85 -15.36
CA ALA A 635 35.65 15.74 -15.72
C ALA A 635 35.17 14.41 -15.13
N ARG A 636 34.75 14.40 -13.86
CA ARG A 636 34.24 13.21 -13.18
C ARG A 636 32.93 12.72 -13.81
N ARG A 637 32.00 13.61 -14.13
CA ARG A 637 30.75 13.26 -14.84
C ARG A 637 31.03 12.70 -16.23
N ALA A 638 32.00 13.24 -16.97
CA ALA A 638 32.39 12.69 -18.27
C ALA A 638 32.92 11.26 -18.11
N ALA A 639 33.86 11.03 -17.18
CA ALA A 639 34.38 9.70 -16.90
C ALA A 639 33.30 8.69 -16.48
N LEU A 640 32.33 9.12 -15.65
CA LEU A 640 31.21 8.26 -15.26
C LEU A 640 30.25 7.95 -16.42
N ARG A 641 30.03 8.88 -17.35
CA ARG A 641 29.24 8.63 -18.57
C ARG A 641 29.92 7.61 -19.47
N ASP A 642 31.22 7.76 -19.69
CA ASP A 642 32.01 6.85 -20.53
C ASP A 642 32.12 5.44 -19.92
N GLY A 643 32.10 5.35 -18.59
CA GLY A 643 32.13 4.08 -17.86
C GLY A 643 30.83 3.26 -17.92
N ARG A 644 29.71 3.85 -18.40
CA ARG A 644 28.41 3.16 -18.41
C ARG A 644 28.45 1.89 -19.26
N VAL A 645 27.79 0.86 -18.76
CA VAL A 645 27.62 -0.38 -19.51
C VAL A 645 26.36 -0.25 -20.35
N ARG A 646 26.51 -0.34 -21.67
CA ARG A 646 25.40 -0.35 -22.62
C ARG A 646 25.43 -1.63 -23.41
N VAL A 647 24.25 -2.13 -23.75
CA VAL A 647 24.07 -3.33 -24.55
C VAL A 647 23.05 -3.09 -25.65
N ARG A 648 23.29 -3.70 -26.81
CA ARG A 648 22.30 -3.82 -27.88
C ARG A 648 21.35 -4.97 -27.55
N VAL A 649 20.06 -4.67 -27.44
CA VAL A 649 19.03 -5.66 -27.08
C VAL A 649 18.44 -6.34 -28.31
N THR A 650 18.36 -7.67 -28.29
CA THR A 650 17.68 -8.48 -29.32
C THR A 650 16.67 -9.44 -28.69
N PRO A 651 15.51 -9.67 -29.33
CA PRO A 651 14.49 -10.56 -28.77
C PRO A 651 14.89 -12.04 -28.90
N SER A 652 14.56 -12.84 -27.90
CA SER A 652 14.72 -14.30 -27.90
C SER A 652 13.52 -14.94 -27.19
N ALA A 653 12.68 -15.65 -27.95
CA ALA A 653 11.48 -16.31 -27.40
C ALA A 653 11.81 -17.40 -26.35
N SER A 654 13.06 -17.88 -26.34
CA SER A 654 13.55 -18.84 -25.33
C SER A 654 13.65 -18.27 -23.91
N LEU A 655 13.43 -16.96 -23.74
CA LEU A 655 13.58 -16.24 -22.47
C LEU A 655 12.24 -15.81 -21.83
N ASP A 656 11.12 -16.22 -22.42
CA ASP A 656 9.80 -16.08 -21.81
C ASP A 656 9.63 -17.12 -20.68
N GLY A 657 9.83 -16.67 -19.44
CA GLY A 657 9.76 -17.50 -18.24
C GLY A 657 8.51 -17.24 -17.39
N ALA A 658 8.12 -18.22 -16.56
CA ALA A 658 7.04 -18.06 -15.59
C ALA A 658 7.45 -17.29 -14.31
N ARG A 659 8.75 -17.17 -14.01
CA ARG A 659 9.31 -16.62 -12.75
C ARG A 659 9.85 -15.18 -12.87
N GLY A 660 9.48 -14.47 -13.93
CA GLY A 660 10.04 -13.15 -14.29
C GLY A 660 10.76 -13.20 -15.64
N ARG A 661 11.23 -12.05 -16.13
CA ARG A 661 11.93 -11.96 -17.42
C ARG A 661 13.38 -12.43 -17.29
N ALA A 662 13.79 -13.32 -18.20
CA ALA A 662 15.18 -13.76 -18.31
C ALA A 662 15.96 -12.88 -19.30
N ILE A 663 17.26 -12.79 -19.08
CA ILE A 663 18.21 -12.12 -19.97
C ILE A 663 19.44 -13.00 -20.16
N ARG A 664 20.05 -12.95 -21.34
CA ARG A 664 21.43 -13.43 -21.55
C ARG A 664 22.31 -12.26 -21.91
N LEU A 665 23.52 -12.23 -21.36
CA LEU A 665 24.52 -11.21 -21.63
C LEU A 665 25.75 -11.85 -22.26
N ASP A 666 26.45 -11.12 -23.12
CA ASP A 666 27.80 -11.56 -23.53
C ASP A 666 28.78 -11.58 -22.34
N ALA A 667 29.81 -12.41 -22.44
CA ALA A 667 30.76 -12.63 -21.35
C ALA A 667 31.48 -11.36 -20.90
N GLY A 668 31.80 -10.44 -21.82
CA GLY A 668 32.49 -9.19 -21.50
C GLY A 668 31.61 -8.23 -20.70
N THR A 669 30.35 -8.10 -21.11
CA THR A 669 29.35 -7.32 -20.37
C THR A 669 29.10 -7.90 -18.98
N ALA A 670 28.88 -9.22 -18.89
CA ALA A 670 28.64 -9.90 -17.62
C ALA A 670 29.80 -9.72 -16.63
N ALA A 671 31.05 -9.84 -17.11
CA ALA A 671 32.25 -9.60 -16.32
C ALA A 671 32.35 -8.14 -15.83
N ARG A 672 32.07 -7.16 -16.69
CA ARG A 672 32.04 -5.73 -16.30
C ARG A 672 31.01 -5.42 -15.21
N LEU A 673 29.87 -6.13 -15.23
CA LEU A 673 28.83 -5.99 -14.22
C LEU A 673 29.07 -6.83 -12.96
N GLY A 674 30.09 -7.71 -12.96
CA GLY A 674 30.27 -8.70 -11.89
C GLY A 674 29.06 -9.64 -11.73
N ALA A 675 28.34 -9.92 -12.82
CA ALA A 675 27.08 -10.66 -12.82
C ALA A 675 27.27 -12.07 -13.38
N GLY A 676 26.97 -13.08 -12.56
CA GLY A 676 26.92 -14.49 -12.98
C GLY A 676 25.49 -15.00 -13.18
N PRO A 677 25.31 -16.25 -13.66
CA PRO A 677 23.98 -16.86 -13.76
C PRO A 677 23.20 -16.76 -12.44
N GLY A 678 21.94 -16.34 -12.51
CA GLY A 678 21.07 -16.09 -11.36
C GLY A 678 21.09 -14.65 -10.84
N ALA A 679 22.09 -13.84 -11.21
CA ALA A 679 22.15 -12.42 -10.88
C ALA A 679 20.96 -11.65 -11.46
N VAL A 680 20.58 -10.56 -10.80
CA VAL A 680 19.56 -9.63 -11.26
C VAL A 680 20.23 -8.39 -11.82
N VAL A 681 19.87 -8.07 -13.06
CA VAL A 681 20.30 -6.86 -13.76
C VAL A 681 19.08 -6.00 -14.08
N GLU A 682 19.31 -4.72 -14.30
CA GLU A 682 18.30 -3.73 -14.57
C GLU A 682 18.59 -3.04 -15.89
N LEU A 683 17.63 -3.10 -16.82
CA LEU A 683 17.64 -2.34 -18.06
C LEU A 683 16.99 -0.99 -17.81
N VAL A 684 17.78 0.08 -17.96
CA VAL A 684 17.36 1.43 -17.62
C VAL A 684 16.36 1.94 -18.64
N ASN A 685 15.22 2.44 -18.15
CA ASN A 685 14.23 3.14 -18.96
C ASN A 685 14.30 4.65 -18.69
N PRO A 686 14.75 5.48 -19.64
CA PRO A 686 14.86 6.92 -19.43
C PRO A 686 13.50 7.63 -19.38
N ARG A 687 12.40 6.96 -19.74
CA ARG A 687 11.04 7.55 -19.78
C ARG A 687 10.00 6.77 -18.96
N GLY A 688 10.43 5.91 -18.04
CA GLY A 688 9.51 5.15 -17.21
C GLY A 688 10.22 4.25 -16.21
N ALA A 689 9.54 3.21 -15.77
CA ALA A 689 10.13 2.22 -14.88
C ALA A 689 11.13 1.32 -15.63
N PRO A 690 12.27 0.95 -14.99
CA PRO A 690 13.27 0.08 -15.58
C PRO A 690 12.77 -1.37 -15.63
N LEU A 691 13.41 -2.24 -16.39
CA LEU A 691 13.08 -3.67 -16.37
C LEU A 691 14.14 -4.45 -15.60
N ARG A 692 13.74 -5.18 -14.56
CA ARG A 692 14.62 -6.15 -13.90
C ARG A 692 14.51 -7.50 -14.56
N ALA A 693 15.67 -8.13 -14.80
CA ALA A 693 15.75 -9.41 -15.47
C ALA A 693 16.81 -10.31 -14.81
N TRP A 694 16.56 -11.62 -14.82
CA TRP A 694 17.45 -12.63 -14.26
C TRP A 694 18.40 -13.13 -15.33
N LEU A 695 19.70 -13.10 -15.05
CA LEU A 695 20.73 -13.59 -15.94
C LEU A 695 20.64 -15.12 -16.05
N ALA A 696 20.07 -15.62 -17.14
CA ALA A 696 19.85 -17.05 -17.35
C ALA A 696 21.05 -17.76 -18.00
N GLY A 697 21.98 -17.00 -18.59
CA GLY A 697 23.17 -17.56 -19.21
C GLY A 697 24.02 -16.51 -19.91
N ILE A 698 25.18 -16.96 -20.39
CA ILE A 698 26.16 -16.13 -21.07
C ILE A 698 26.15 -16.43 -22.58
N LEU A 699 26.07 -15.39 -23.40
CA LEU A 699 26.18 -15.50 -24.86
C LEU A 699 27.63 -15.81 -25.24
N ARG A 700 27.80 -16.68 -26.25
CA ARG A 700 29.13 -17.05 -26.76
C ARG A 700 29.77 -15.92 -27.57
N ASP A 701 28.95 -15.15 -28.29
CA ASP A 701 29.43 -14.10 -29.18
C ASP A 701 29.65 -12.79 -28.42
N PRO A 702 30.84 -12.18 -28.51
CA PRO A 702 31.12 -10.90 -27.88
C PRO A 702 30.46 -9.74 -28.65
N GLY A 703 30.35 -8.58 -28.00
CA GLY A 703 29.99 -7.33 -28.68
C GLY A 703 28.90 -6.50 -28.01
N ALA A 704 28.88 -6.45 -26.66
CA ALA A 704 27.93 -5.66 -25.89
C ALA A 704 26.47 -5.98 -26.27
N ARG A 705 26.09 -7.26 -26.18
CA ARG A 705 24.79 -7.77 -26.61
C ARG A 705 24.01 -8.36 -25.44
N ALA A 706 22.71 -8.15 -25.49
CA ALA A 706 21.77 -8.76 -24.57
C ALA A 706 20.60 -9.39 -25.33
N GLU A 707 20.31 -10.67 -25.04
CA GLU A 707 19.06 -11.27 -25.45
C GLU A 707 18.02 -11.10 -24.36
N VAL A 708 16.84 -10.60 -24.72
CA VAL A 708 15.69 -10.43 -23.81
C VAL A 708 14.44 -11.09 -24.38
N ALA A 709 13.48 -11.40 -23.53
CA ALA A 709 12.14 -11.80 -23.96
C ALA A 709 11.50 -10.73 -24.90
N PRO A 710 10.72 -11.11 -25.93
CA PRO A 710 10.03 -10.14 -26.80
C PRO A 710 9.18 -9.12 -26.03
N ASP A 711 8.48 -9.58 -24.99
CA ASP A 711 7.65 -8.72 -24.12
C ASP A 711 8.47 -7.62 -23.41
N ALA A 712 9.75 -7.86 -23.11
CA ALA A 712 10.63 -6.89 -22.46
C ALA A 712 10.83 -5.62 -23.31
N LEU A 713 10.94 -5.77 -24.63
CA LEU A 713 11.04 -4.65 -25.56
C LEU A 713 9.76 -3.80 -25.50
N GLY A 714 8.60 -4.46 -25.42
CA GLY A 714 7.30 -3.79 -25.27
C GLY A 714 7.20 -3.00 -23.96
N MET A 715 7.64 -3.57 -22.83
CA MET A 715 7.63 -2.89 -21.52
C MET A 715 8.51 -1.63 -21.52
N LEU A 716 9.67 -1.70 -22.17
CA LEU A 716 10.62 -0.58 -22.27
C LEU A 716 10.33 0.38 -23.44
N ALA A 717 9.34 0.08 -24.29
CA ALA A 717 9.06 0.81 -25.53
C ALA A 717 10.25 0.88 -26.51
N LEU A 718 11.02 -0.20 -26.59
CA LEU A 718 12.21 -0.30 -27.42
C LEU A 718 11.94 -1.04 -28.72
N ARG A 719 12.77 -0.75 -29.72
CA ARG A 719 12.87 -1.55 -30.96
C ARG A 719 14.00 -2.56 -30.82
N GLU A 720 13.94 -3.63 -31.58
CA GLU A 720 15.06 -4.56 -31.73
C GLU A 720 16.32 -3.80 -32.18
N GLY A 721 17.46 -4.14 -31.56
CA GLY A 721 18.74 -3.50 -31.84
C GLY A 721 18.94 -2.15 -31.15
N ALA A 722 18.00 -1.70 -30.30
CA ALA A 722 18.21 -0.50 -29.49
C ALA A 722 19.35 -0.71 -28.49
N GLU A 723 20.09 0.37 -28.20
CA GLU A 723 21.09 0.37 -27.13
C GLU A 723 20.45 0.81 -25.81
N VAL A 724 20.74 0.09 -24.75
CA VAL A 724 20.16 0.31 -23.42
C VAL A 724 21.27 0.28 -22.38
N GLU A 725 21.23 1.20 -21.43
CA GLU A 725 22.09 1.14 -20.25
C GLU A 725 21.64 -0.01 -19.35
N ILE A 726 22.60 -0.80 -18.86
CA ILE A 726 22.35 -1.93 -17.98
C ILE A 726 23.13 -1.78 -16.69
N ARG A 727 22.49 -2.09 -15.56
CA ARG A 727 23.06 -1.99 -14.21
C ARG A 727 22.95 -3.34 -13.50
N ALA A 728 23.92 -3.64 -12.64
CA ALA A 728 23.77 -4.76 -11.71
C ALA A 728 22.88 -4.32 -10.54
N VAL A 729 21.94 -5.17 -10.13
CA VAL A 729 21.11 -4.95 -8.93
C VAL A 729 21.54 -5.90 -7.81
N HIS A 730 21.70 -7.18 -8.16
CA HIS A 730 22.10 -8.22 -7.22
C HIS A 730 22.98 -9.24 -7.95
N SER A 731 24.14 -9.57 -7.38
CA SER A 731 25.14 -10.44 -8.02
C SER A 731 25.00 -11.93 -7.66
N GLY A 732 24.12 -12.29 -6.71
CA GLY A 732 23.87 -13.66 -6.29
C GLY A 732 22.61 -14.29 -6.91
N ALA A 733 22.46 -15.61 -6.76
CA ALA A 733 21.23 -16.29 -7.13
C ALA A 733 20.23 -16.23 -5.97
N LEU A 734 19.08 -15.60 -6.17
CA LEU A 734 17.90 -15.83 -5.34
C LEU A 734 17.53 -17.33 -5.45
N GLY A 735 17.82 -18.11 -4.40
CA GLY A 735 17.51 -19.53 -4.34
C GLY A 735 18.56 -20.50 -4.92
N GLY A 736 19.83 -20.10 -5.06
CA GLY A 736 20.96 -21.02 -5.34
C GLY A 736 21.50 -21.69 -4.07
N GLY A 737 22.05 -22.91 -4.19
CA GLY A 737 22.58 -23.72 -3.07
C GLY A 737 23.74 -23.06 -2.30
N GLU A 738 24.05 -23.63 -1.12
CA GLU A 738 24.95 -23.10 -0.08
C GLU A 738 26.01 -22.11 -0.57
N PRO A 739 26.15 -20.93 0.07
CA PRO A 739 27.34 -20.13 -0.14
C PRO A 739 28.54 -21.01 0.23
N ALA A 740 29.49 -21.17 -0.69
CA ALA A 740 30.75 -21.82 -0.37
C ALA A 740 31.30 -21.16 0.91
N PRO A 741 31.74 -21.93 1.93
CA PRO A 741 32.24 -21.36 3.17
C PRO A 741 33.41 -20.42 2.83
N GLY A 742 33.19 -19.11 2.97
CA GLY A 742 34.13 -18.06 2.57
C GLY A 742 33.66 -17.08 1.49
N GLN A 743 32.50 -17.29 0.83
CA GLN A 743 31.88 -16.29 -0.04
C GLN A 743 30.87 -15.46 0.74
N GLY A 744 31.35 -14.42 1.41
CA GLY A 744 30.48 -13.34 1.85
C GLY A 744 29.73 -12.78 0.65
N VAL A 745 28.43 -12.52 0.81
CA VAL A 745 27.64 -11.72 -0.13
C VAL A 745 28.50 -10.55 -0.58
N ALA A 746 28.84 -10.49 -1.86
CA ALA A 746 29.60 -9.39 -2.42
C ALA A 746 28.84 -8.12 -2.06
N ARG A 747 29.42 -7.37 -1.11
CA ARG A 747 28.98 -6.05 -0.74
C ARG A 747 28.91 -5.26 -2.04
N SER A 748 27.73 -4.77 -2.44
CA SER A 748 27.68 -3.58 -3.29
C SER A 748 28.08 -2.40 -2.40
N GLY A 749 29.33 -2.42 -1.96
CA GLY A 749 30.02 -1.28 -1.42
C GLY A 749 30.46 -0.43 -2.59
N LEU A 750 29.84 0.73 -2.74
CA LEU A 750 30.60 1.95 -3.00
C LEU A 750 31.26 2.42 -1.69
N THR A 751 31.90 1.50 -0.98
CA THR A 751 32.70 1.76 0.21
C THR A 751 33.96 0.93 0.04
N GLY A 752 34.95 1.53 -0.63
CA GLY A 752 36.29 0.97 -0.72
C GLY A 752 36.89 0.86 0.67
N SER A 753 37.42 -0.31 1.00
CA SER A 753 38.24 -0.55 2.20
C SER A 753 39.48 0.35 2.20
N LEU A 754 39.69 1.11 3.27
CA LEU A 754 40.96 1.80 3.56
C LEU A 754 42.01 0.80 4.10
N PRO A 755 43.31 0.99 3.81
CA PRO A 755 44.40 0.45 4.65
C PRO A 755 44.45 1.12 6.03
#